data_AF-A0A397UAL2-F1
#
_entry.id   AF-A0A397UAL2-F1
#
_cell.length_a   1.000
_cell.length_b   1.000
_cell.length_c   1.000
_cell.angle_alpha   90.00
_cell.angle_beta   90.00
_cell.angle_gamma   90.00
#
_symmetry.space_group_name_H-M   'P 1'
#
loop_
_entity.id
_entity.type
_entity.pdbx_description
1 polymer ?
#
loop_
_entity_poly.entity_id
_entity_poly.type
_entity_poly.pdbx_seq_one_letter_code
_entity_poly.pdbx_strand_id
1 'polypeptide(L)'
;MSSKPEAKDLSCFFAFFAKKHPNSDLLKHVEKCREGKWRNASATAAKTRITEMAEYFPELTSYLDSMESYSLCGGHYNRVIAKKAFINQLKKETDSILSSGEPEKKRLKFSNDDDKLKVSEKTFVDFGAQVDLFEKTFVDFGAQVDLCEKTCADFGSYVSFSDPMCEILQRRIDELEKNNKPLLSENEALKKKLSERFTNQQDRINSIIEIAQKERSNLYEDITNLMKNQERFCLDNLLKYSPSKWLAERNPVVVKFIETLTHNEGEHQHREEKLFKHAVAIDAIYGSRHLKYVSAINLATSAIKYSLARSKMIVDIDNHIISSGSYTKFNSWLESLAGEQLQLPEGFLFLAFDNEQKGQKNYLDRGHNTVIFHTVTSFVAFNYSRNNNIQSVNPWLYTELDQKQYEELFHLSSGELCVEKNQETNAIDELVHHQSQIGHMKKCTVCQTSNIDNKKRVCPECHNKLPTIAEIIDEQHKIINAAEKSTVISSYVFKQRSVPESEVHTPQIFVPDPIGINPNSIDNVRKVLEHIKEISGVKDDSRKWVVVTCDGVPYHHIQKMKKDFPWLILIPGALHEEMNMLKAFVELNWNIDIRDFAKCQGYRTENQLQFFKKCSDHHKSWDSICNIYRHAMVSELMWPYVISEENPSVEGYLKWAQNQTDHMFRLKYEQVFIYLQAIINFRTGVRFNRPLLRFAARRIFAPIWSARRHPIYRLIEVTDEEQMLRLKPEIRNLIQERIVTSRSKLSNQHQGHDAILEEINKSLKSLIPPIPSQRHWEIAARNCTKFSKLRTNIFNIIGYSESEVNEPRTRPGFTVESRRFRVQIRKANFVNPTADNRDFQNLGGELTLSEEMIRFSEIARMKRIEFIKAKLIEKTPLGIWRPIPVTCEEAELQKSESSLKKSQILSIINSLTPSLGDLDRSRFRGLSNKSREDLVDILQEIRNILAGNSIDANEV
;
A
#
# COMPACT_ATOMS: atom_id res chain seq x y z
N MET A 1 38.30 -64.79 5.83
CA MET A 1 37.79 -63.44 5.52
C MET A 1 38.71 -62.43 6.19
N SER A 2 39.32 -61.51 5.45
CA SER A 2 40.19 -60.48 6.03
C SER A 2 39.36 -59.36 6.64
N SER A 3 39.60 -59.05 7.91
CA SER A 3 39.03 -57.86 8.56
C SER A 3 39.67 -56.59 7.95
N LYS A 4 38.84 -55.67 7.45
CA LYS A 4 39.32 -54.32 7.12
C LYS A 4 39.76 -53.62 8.43
N PRO A 5 40.93 -52.96 8.47
CA PRO A 5 41.41 -52.26 9.66
C PRO A 5 40.44 -51.13 10.07
N GLU A 6 40.30 -50.87 11.37
CA GLU A 6 39.43 -49.79 11.83
C GLU A 6 40.08 -48.41 11.63
N ALA A 7 39.25 -47.37 11.50
CA ALA A 7 39.71 -46.01 11.25
C ALA A 7 40.67 -45.45 12.32
N LYS A 8 40.67 -46.00 13.53
CA LYS A 8 41.57 -45.60 14.63
C LYS A 8 42.98 -46.19 14.49
N ASP A 9 43.12 -47.29 13.75
CA ASP A 9 44.37 -48.05 13.58
C ASP A 9 45.15 -47.56 12.33
N LEU A 10 44.51 -46.74 11.48
CA LEU A 10 45.10 -46.10 10.30
C LEU A 10 45.63 -44.70 10.64
N SER A 11 46.75 -44.32 10.02
CA SER A 11 47.36 -42.99 10.23
C SER A 11 46.49 -41.86 9.70
N CYS A 12 46.47 -40.70 10.39
CA CYS A 12 45.72 -39.53 9.95
C CYS A 12 46.27 -38.99 8.63
N PHE A 13 45.45 -38.93 7.59
CA PHE A 13 45.80 -38.50 6.23
C PHE A 13 46.58 -37.18 6.22
N PHE A 14 46.07 -36.13 6.87
CA PHE A 14 46.75 -34.83 6.90
C PHE A 14 48.01 -34.81 7.78
N ALA A 15 48.14 -35.68 8.79
CA ALA A 15 49.36 -35.79 9.58
C ALA A 15 50.46 -36.58 8.85
N PHE A 16 50.08 -37.62 8.11
CA PHE A 16 50.97 -38.35 7.21
C PHE A 16 51.45 -37.43 6.06
N PHE A 17 50.52 -36.73 5.42
CA PHE A 17 50.81 -35.75 4.38
C PHE A 17 51.74 -34.65 4.89
N ALA A 18 51.51 -34.13 6.10
CA ALA A 18 52.41 -33.16 6.74
C ALA A 18 53.84 -33.65 6.91
N LYS A 19 54.02 -34.94 7.22
CA LYS A 19 55.36 -35.55 7.37
C LYS A 19 56.05 -35.80 6.02
N LYS A 20 55.28 -35.99 4.94
CA LYS A 20 55.79 -36.21 3.57
C LYS A 20 56.08 -34.90 2.82
N HIS A 21 55.29 -33.85 3.06
CA HIS A 21 55.36 -32.57 2.35
C HIS A 21 55.45 -31.38 3.31
N PRO A 22 56.51 -31.29 4.15
CA PRO A 22 56.59 -30.33 5.26
C PRO A 22 56.54 -28.84 4.85
N ASN A 23 56.72 -28.54 3.56
CA ASN A 23 56.69 -27.20 2.99
C ASN A 23 55.37 -26.85 2.28
N SER A 24 54.36 -27.74 2.27
CA SER A 24 53.08 -27.48 1.59
C SER A 24 52.28 -26.40 2.32
N ASP A 25 51.73 -25.44 1.57
CA ASP A 25 50.97 -24.31 2.12
C ASP A 25 49.74 -24.73 2.95
N LEU A 26 49.16 -25.89 2.63
CA LEU A 26 48.08 -26.51 3.41
C LEU A 26 48.45 -26.67 4.89
N LEU A 27 49.73 -26.91 5.21
CA LEU A 27 50.20 -27.16 6.58
C LEU A 27 50.17 -25.92 7.48
N LYS A 28 50.13 -24.71 6.90
CA LYS A 28 49.87 -23.47 7.64
C LYS A 28 48.48 -23.46 8.30
N HIS A 29 47.60 -24.40 7.92
CA HIS A 29 46.19 -24.45 8.33
C HIS A 29 45.76 -25.79 8.96
N VAL A 30 46.65 -26.78 8.99
CA VAL A 30 46.44 -28.10 9.60
C VAL A 30 47.03 -28.12 11.01
N GLU A 31 46.18 -28.11 12.03
CA GLU A 31 46.61 -28.20 13.44
C GLU A 31 47.23 -29.57 13.76
N LYS A 32 48.02 -29.66 14.84
CA LYS A 32 48.51 -30.95 15.36
C LYS A 32 47.35 -31.91 15.61
N CYS A 33 47.53 -33.17 15.20
CA CYS A 33 46.55 -34.23 15.39
C CYS A 33 46.28 -34.42 16.90
N ARG A 34 45.04 -34.23 17.34
CA ARG A 34 44.61 -34.45 18.73
C ARG A 34 43.83 -35.77 18.83
N GLU A 35 43.92 -36.43 19.97
CA GLU A 35 43.14 -37.63 20.27
C GLU A 35 41.63 -37.34 20.22
N GLY A 36 40.85 -38.27 19.67
CA GLY A 36 39.41 -38.08 19.46
C GLY A 36 38.81 -39.11 18.51
N LYS A 37 37.56 -38.88 18.08
CA LYS A 37 36.85 -39.80 17.17
C LYS A 37 37.51 -39.83 15.78
N TRP A 38 37.85 -41.02 15.31
CA TRP A 38 38.47 -41.27 14.00
C TRP A 38 37.42 -41.63 12.94
N ARG A 39 37.66 -41.25 11.68
CA ARG A 39 36.82 -41.57 10.52
C ARG A 39 37.71 -41.99 9.35
N ASN A 40 37.29 -42.94 8.50
CA ASN A 40 38.06 -43.29 7.31
C ASN A 40 38.10 -42.12 6.32
N ALA A 41 39.28 -41.83 5.75
CA ALA A 41 39.44 -40.74 4.78
C ALA A 41 38.67 -41.03 3.47
N SER A 42 38.49 -42.30 3.12
CA SER A 42 37.67 -42.76 1.98
C SER A 42 36.15 -42.56 2.14
N ALA A 43 35.65 -42.14 3.32
CA ALA A 43 34.23 -41.86 3.50
C ALA A 43 33.77 -40.74 2.55
N THR A 44 32.61 -40.89 1.91
CA THR A 44 32.16 -40.05 0.77
C THR A 44 32.33 -38.54 1.00
N ALA A 45 31.89 -38.03 2.15
CA ALA A 45 32.01 -36.60 2.48
C ALA A 45 33.47 -36.13 2.61
N ALA A 46 34.37 -36.98 3.11
CA ALA A 46 35.80 -36.68 3.20
C ALA A 46 36.46 -36.77 1.81
N LYS A 47 36.18 -37.82 1.03
CA LYS A 47 36.70 -37.97 -0.33
C LYS A 47 36.31 -36.77 -1.21
N THR A 48 35.02 -36.41 -1.28
CA THR A 48 34.58 -35.23 -2.05
C THR A 48 35.28 -33.94 -1.63
N ARG A 49 35.41 -33.68 -0.32
CA ARG A 49 36.03 -32.43 0.18
C ARG A 49 37.55 -32.38 -0.04
N ILE A 50 38.24 -33.51 0.04
CA ILE A 50 39.68 -33.58 -0.23
C ILE A 50 39.96 -33.50 -1.73
N THR A 51 39.08 -34.04 -2.58
CA THR A 51 39.12 -33.80 -4.03
C THR A 51 38.88 -32.33 -4.37
N GLU A 52 37.86 -31.67 -3.80
CA GLU A 52 37.65 -30.20 -3.94
C GLU A 52 38.87 -29.36 -3.48
N MET A 53 39.71 -29.89 -2.59
CA MET A 53 40.93 -29.21 -2.12
C MET A 53 42.15 -29.46 -3.00
N ALA A 54 42.18 -30.55 -3.77
CA ALA A 54 43.28 -30.85 -4.69
C ALA A 54 43.38 -29.83 -5.84
N GLU A 55 42.27 -29.12 -6.15
CA GLU A 55 42.26 -27.96 -7.06
C GLU A 55 43.16 -26.81 -6.57
N TYR A 56 43.36 -26.67 -5.26
CA TYR A 56 44.14 -25.60 -4.63
C TYR A 56 45.51 -26.06 -4.13
N PHE A 57 45.66 -27.36 -3.84
CA PHE A 57 46.89 -27.99 -3.37
C PHE A 57 47.18 -29.23 -4.23
N PRO A 58 47.84 -29.05 -5.40
CA PRO A 58 48.00 -30.11 -6.40
C PRO A 58 48.65 -31.39 -5.87
N GLU A 59 49.49 -31.28 -4.83
CA GLU A 59 50.21 -32.38 -4.22
C GLU A 59 49.27 -33.42 -3.57
N LEU A 60 48.06 -33.00 -3.16
CA LEU A 60 47.01 -33.90 -2.65
C LEU A 60 46.52 -34.90 -3.70
N THR A 61 46.55 -34.53 -4.99
CA THR A 61 46.00 -35.33 -6.10
C THR A 61 46.61 -36.74 -6.12
N SER A 62 47.92 -36.83 -5.87
CA SER A 62 48.68 -38.10 -5.84
C SER A 62 48.24 -39.08 -4.75
N TYR A 63 47.41 -38.67 -3.79
CA TYR A 63 46.93 -39.50 -2.68
C TYR A 63 45.42 -39.81 -2.73
N LEU A 64 44.65 -39.23 -3.67
CA LEU A 64 43.20 -39.41 -3.76
C LEU A 64 42.77 -40.87 -4.01
N ASP A 65 43.59 -41.63 -4.73
CA ASP A 65 43.33 -43.04 -5.03
C ASP A 65 43.79 -44.00 -3.91
N SER A 66 44.58 -43.52 -2.96
CA SER A 66 45.04 -44.30 -1.79
C SER A 66 44.30 -43.96 -0.49
N MET A 67 43.22 -43.18 -0.53
CA MET A 67 42.49 -42.72 0.67
C MET A 67 41.90 -43.85 1.55
N GLU A 68 41.83 -45.10 1.09
CA GLU A 68 41.41 -46.23 1.94
C GLU A 68 42.45 -46.65 2.99
N SER A 69 43.74 -46.31 2.82
CA SER A 69 44.79 -46.63 3.81
C SER A 69 45.01 -45.54 4.88
N TYR A 70 44.14 -44.52 4.92
CA TYR A 70 44.26 -43.40 5.85
C TYR A 70 42.95 -43.07 6.57
N SER A 71 43.09 -42.44 7.74
CA SER A 71 41.99 -41.94 8.56
C SER A 71 41.99 -40.40 8.65
N LEU A 72 41.00 -39.85 9.35
CA LEU A 72 40.91 -38.45 9.74
C LEU A 72 40.54 -38.38 11.22
N CYS A 73 41.34 -37.67 12.01
CA CYS A 73 40.97 -37.33 13.38
C CYS A 73 39.80 -36.32 13.38
N GLY A 74 39.03 -36.30 14.47
CA GLY A 74 37.86 -35.43 14.60
C GLY A 74 38.17 -33.93 14.42
N GLY A 75 39.35 -33.47 14.83
CA GLY A 75 39.78 -32.08 14.63
C GLY A 75 39.92 -31.70 13.15
N HIS A 76 40.68 -32.48 12.38
CA HIS A 76 40.84 -32.27 10.94
C HIS A 76 39.51 -32.45 10.20
N TYR A 77 38.73 -33.47 10.54
CA TYR A 77 37.41 -33.68 9.94
C TYR A 77 36.48 -32.48 10.17
N ASN A 78 36.40 -31.96 11.39
CA ASN A 78 35.49 -30.86 11.70
C ASN A 78 35.89 -29.53 11.04
N ARG A 79 37.19 -29.24 10.97
CA ARG A 79 37.72 -27.99 10.40
C ARG A 79 37.71 -27.97 8.88
N VAL A 80 38.05 -29.10 8.25
CA VAL A 80 38.28 -29.19 6.80
C VAL A 80 37.05 -29.73 6.06
N ILE A 81 36.33 -30.69 6.65
CA ILE A 81 35.25 -31.43 5.99
C ILE A 81 33.87 -30.95 6.43
N ALA A 82 33.64 -30.78 7.74
CA ALA A 82 32.31 -30.43 8.27
C ALA A 82 32.00 -28.92 8.17
N LYS A 83 32.94 -28.05 8.54
CA LYS A 83 32.79 -26.59 8.38
C LYS A 83 33.26 -26.17 6.97
N LYS A 84 32.33 -26.01 6.01
CA LYS A 84 32.59 -25.48 4.65
C LYS A 84 33.34 -24.14 4.58
N ALA A 85 33.50 -23.45 5.72
CA ALA A 85 34.22 -22.20 5.86
C ALA A 85 35.64 -22.20 5.28
N PHE A 86 36.36 -23.34 5.30
CA PHE A 86 37.73 -23.42 4.78
C PHE A 86 37.80 -23.33 3.25
N ILE A 87 37.07 -24.20 2.52
CA ILE A 87 37.01 -24.15 1.04
C ILE A 87 36.38 -22.83 0.56
N ASN A 88 35.38 -22.31 1.28
CA ASN A 88 34.80 -21.00 0.96
C ASN A 88 35.78 -19.82 1.18
N GLN A 89 36.80 -19.99 2.02
CA GLN A 89 37.86 -19.01 2.21
C GLN A 89 38.91 -19.09 1.09
N LEU A 90 39.29 -20.30 0.67
CA LEU A 90 40.18 -20.51 -0.48
C LEU A 90 39.55 -19.93 -1.76
N LYS A 91 38.28 -20.22 -2.03
CA LYS A 91 37.52 -19.63 -3.16
C LYS A 91 37.56 -18.10 -3.15
N LYS A 92 37.31 -17.47 -1.99
CA LYS A 92 37.41 -16.01 -1.82
C LYS A 92 38.81 -15.44 -2.02
N GLU A 93 39.86 -16.24 -1.82
CA GLU A 93 41.24 -15.82 -2.08
C GLU A 93 41.55 -15.88 -3.57
N THR A 94 41.14 -16.94 -4.28
CA THR A 94 41.30 -17.06 -5.74
C THR A 94 40.52 -15.99 -6.50
N ASP A 95 39.27 -15.72 -6.12
CA ASP A 95 38.43 -14.67 -6.73
C ASP A 95 39.03 -13.26 -6.53
N SER A 96 39.84 -13.05 -5.48
CA SER A 96 40.47 -11.75 -5.20
C SER A 96 41.73 -11.46 -6.02
N ILE A 97 42.29 -12.44 -6.72
CA ILE A 97 43.53 -12.29 -7.52
C ILE A 97 43.22 -11.81 -8.95
N LEU A 98 42.00 -12.01 -9.45
CA LEU A 98 41.56 -11.59 -10.79
C LEU A 98 41.09 -10.12 -10.89
N SER A 99 41.16 -9.34 -9.80
CA SER A 99 40.84 -7.92 -9.79
C SER A 99 41.90 -7.15 -9.01
N SER A 100 42.96 -6.72 -9.71
CA SER A 100 44.11 -6.05 -9.10
C SER A 100 43.82 -4.57 -8.78
N GLY A 101 44.04 -4.21 -7.52
CA GLY A 101 43.77 -2.88 -6.95
C GLY A 101 43.87 -2.92 -5.43
N GLU A 102 45.09 -3.07 -4.93
CA GLU A 102 45.43 -3.16 -3.49
C GLU A 102 45.14 -1.88 -2.68
N PRO A 103 45.16 -1.92 -1.33
CA PRO A 103 45.00 -3.07 -0.40
C PRO A 103 44.07 -2.77 0.83
N GLU A 104 43.62 -3.80 1.55
CA GLU A 104 43.97 -4.04 2.99
C GLU A 104 43.21 -5.20 3.68
N LYS A 105 44.01 -6.14 4.21
CA LYS A 105 43.96 -6.92 5.48
C LYS A 105 42.65 -7.54 6.06
N LYS A 106 42.80 -8.75 6.62
CA LYS A 106 41.75 -9.65 7.15
C LYS A 106 41.71 -9.77 8.70
N ARG A 107 40.49 -9.96 9.21
CA ARG A 107 40.01 -10.85 10.32
C ARG A 107 40.67 -10.92 11.71
N LEU A 108 39.85 -10.59 12.73
CA LEU A 108 39.19 -11.48 13.72
C LEU A 108 39.92 -12.67 14.40
N LYS A 109 39.81 -12.69 15.75
CA LYS A 109 40.18 -13.74 16.74
C LYS A 109 39.20 -14.94 16.81
N PHE A 110 39.64 -16.04 17.46
CA PHE A 110 38.92 -17.02 18.33
C PHE A 110 39.95 -18.09 18.83
N SER A 111 39.82 -18.88 19.91
CA SER A 111 38.87 -18.96 21.07
C SER A 111 39.35 -20.02 22.10
N ASN A 112 39.16 -19.78 23.43
CA ASN A 112 38.67 -20.74 24.45
C ASN A 112 39.50 -22.01 24.85
N ASP A 113 39.37 -22.70 26.01
CA ASP A 113 38.37 -22.75 27.13
C ASP A 113 39.05 -22.96 28.54
N ASP A 114 38.24 -22.92 29.61
CA ASP A 114 38.59 -22.80 31.06
C ASP A 114 39.06 -24.05 31.85
N ASP A 115 39.73 -23.83 33.01
CA ASP A 115 39.26 -24.40 34.30
C ASP A 115 39.72 -23.62 35.59
N LYS A 116 38.74 -23.36 36.47
CA LYS A 116 38.75 -23.04 37.94
C LYS A 116 39.78 -22.12 38.64
N LEU A 117 39.40 -20.84 38.71
CA LEU A 117 39.04 -20.08 39.93
C LEU A 117 39.83 -20.26 41.25
N LYS A 118 40.62 -19.23 41.61
CA LYS A 118 40.72 -18.67 42.98
C LYS A 118 40.83 -17.15 42.90
N VAL A 119 40.16 -16.45 43.81
CA VAL A 119 39.95 -14.98 43.76
C VAL A 119 41.12 -14.22 44.38
N SER A 120 41.60 -13.17 43.72
CA SER A 120 42.20 -12.00 44.35
C SER A 120 42.06 -10.76 43.46
N GLU A 121 42.11 -9.58 44.08
CA GLU A 121 41.99 -8.29 43.41
C GLU A 121 43.23 -7.98 42.55
N LYS A 122 43.05 -7.36 41.38
CA LYS A 122 43.76 -6.11 41.04
C LYS A 122 43.33 -5.47 39.72
N THR A 123 43.13 -4.15 39.79
CA THR A 123 43.27 -3.22 38.67
C THR A 123 44.76 -3.08 38.29
N PHE A 124 45.06 -2.52 37.11
CA PHE A 124 46.38 -1.95 36.76
C PHE A 124 47.57 -2.94 36.55
N VAL A 125 47.49 -3.83 35.55
CA VAL A 125 48.69 -4.54 35.02
C VAL A 125 48.57 -4.76 33.50
N ASP A 126 49.01 -3.79 32.68
CA ASP A 126 49.53 -4.08 31.31
C ASP A 126 50.45 -2.99 30.71
N PHE A 127 50.83 -1.97 31.49
CA PHE A 127 51.96 -1.10 31.14
C PHE A 127 53.33 -1.79 31.36
N GLY A 128 53.35 -3.03 31.88
CA GLY A 128 54.56 -3.76 32.24
C GLY A 128 55.20 -4.54 31.08
N ALA A 129 54.41 -5.22 30.24
CA ALA A 129 54.96 -6.08 29.19
C ALA A 129 55.71 -5.31 28.07
N GLN A 130 55.41 -4.03 27.87
CA GLN A 130 56.19 -3.14 26.99
C GLN A 130 57.51 -2.67 27.62
N VAL A 131 57.65 -2.73 28.95
CA VAL A 131 58.91 -2.40 29.65
C VAL A 131 59.87 -3.59 29.59
N ASP A 132 59.40 -4.81 29.83
CA ASP A 132 60.22 -6.03 29.69
C ASP A 132 60.80 -6.21 28.27
N LEU A 133 60.02 -5.85 27.22
CA LEU A 133 60.52 -5.85 25.84
C LEU A 133 61.57 -4.75 25.60
N PHE A 134 61.41 -3.58 26.22
CA PHE A 134 62.40 -2.50 26.13
C PHE A 134 63.70 -2.86 26.85
N GLU A 135 63.64 -3.49 28.03
CA GLU A 135 64.83 -3.98 28.74
C GLU A 135 65.55 -5.09 27.95
N LYS A 136 64.83 -6.08 27.41
CA LYS A 136 65.45 -7.11 26.55
C LYS A 136 66.11 -6.54 25.31
N THR A 137 65.47 -5.57 24.66
CA THR A 137 66.04 -4.91 23.48
C THR A 137 67.31 -4.13 23.85
N PHE A 138 67.37 -3.52 25.04
CA PHE A 138 68.59 -2.88 25.55
C PHE A 138 69.71 -3.88 25.90
N VAL A 139 69.38 -5.02 26.49
CA VAL A 139 70.35 -6.09 26.81
C VAL A 139 70.93 -6.71 25.53
N ASP A 140 70.10 -6.99 24.52
CA ASP A 140 70.58 -7.48 23.23
C ASP A 140 71.38 -6.41 22.46
N PHE A 141 71.06 -5.12 22.59
CA PHE A 141 71.88 -4.04 22.02
C PHE A 141 73.24 -3.95 22.72
N GLY A 142 73.29 -4.09 24.05
CA GLY A 142 74.54 -4.19 24.82
C GLY A 142 75.40 -5.38 24.38
N ALA A 143 74.79 -6.56 24.21
CA ALA A 143 75.50 -7.74 23.71
C ALA A 143 75.98 -7.60 22.25
N GLN A 144 75.26 -6.84 21.41
CA GLN A 144 75.71 -6.51 20.05
C GLN A 144 76.82 -5.46 20.03
N VAL A 145 76.83 -4.51 20.98
CA VAL A 145 77.95 -3.57 21.17
C VAL A 145 79.19 -4.31 21.68
N ASP A 146 79.09 -5.19 22.68
CA ASP A 146 80.20 -6.05 23.16
C ASP A 146 80.79 -6.93 22.03
N LEU A 147 79.94 -7.45 21.14
CA LEU A 147 80.38 -8.24 19.99
C LEU A 147 81.03 -7.35 18.92
N CYS A 148 80.53 -6.13 18.72
CA CYS A 148 81.11 -5.15 17.82
C CYS A 148 82.48 -4.65 18.32
N GLU A 149 82.62 -4.35 19.63
CA GLU A 149 83.89 -4.00 20.25
C GLU A 149 84.93 -5.12 20.09
N LYS A 150 84.55 -6.39 20.34
CA LYS A 150 85.45 -7.53 20.09
C LYS A 150 85.85 -7.67 18.63
N THR A 151 84.90 -7.51 17.70
CA THR A 151 85.17 -7.63 16.26
C THR A 151 86.01 -6.46 15.73
N CYS A 152 85.90 -5.27 16.35
CA CYS A 152 86.75 -4.10 16.07
C CYS A 152 88.12 -4.21 16.74
N ALA A 153 88.23 -4.81 17.93
CA ALA A 153 89.51 -5.05 18.62
C ALA A 153 90.42 -5.98 17.79
N ASP A 154 89.86 -7.04 17.20
CA ASP A 154 90.62 -7.96 16.35
C ASP A 154 91.06 -7.31 15.03
N PHE A 155 90.26 -6.43 14.44
CA PHE A 155 90.64 -5.64 13.23
C PHE A 155 91.62 -4.49 13.53
N GLY A 156 91.66 -3.97 14.77
CA GLY A 156 92.58 -2.93 15.20
C GLY A 156 94.05 -3.36 15.28
N SER A 157 94.32 -4.67 15.24
CA SER A 157 95.67 -5.23 15.34
C SER A 157 96.57 -5.00 14.11
N TYR A 158 96.03 -4.45 13.00
CA TYR A 158 96.76 -4.24 11.74
C TYR A 158 96.63 -2.86 11.10
N VAL A 159 96.26 -1.79 11.83
CA VAL A 159 96.42 -0.40 11.36
C VAL A 159 96.94 0.52 12.47
N SER A 160 98.25 0.70 12.54
CA SER A 160 98.88 1.69 13.43
C SER A 160 98.91 3.08 12.77
N PHE A 161 97.85 3.88 12.94
CA PHE A 161 97.90 5.32 12.68
C PHE A 161 97.18 6.11 13.78
N SER A 162 97.95 6.95 14.46
CA SER A 162 97.45 7.85 15.51
C SER A 162 96.71 9.03 14.88
N ASP A 163 95.37 8.96 14.82
CA ASP A 163 94.52 10.08 14.36
C ASP A 163 94.01 10.90 15.56
N PRO A 164 94.37 12.21 15.66
CA PRO A 164 93.84 13.12 16.69
C PRO A 164 92.30 13.20 16.73
N MET A 165 91.60 12.86 15.65
CA MET A 165 90.13 12.84 15.63
C MET A 165 89.53 11.80 16.58
N CYS A 166 90.19 10.67 16.82
CA CYS A 166 89.70 9.64 17.73
C CYS A 166 89.69 10.14 19.19
N GLU A 167 90.72 10.88 19.63
CA GLU A 167 90.75 11.48 20.97
C GLU A 167 89.68 12.57 21.16
N ILE A 168 89.38 13.34 20.10
CA ILE A 168 88.34 14.37 20.13
C ILE A 168 86.95 13.72 20.21
N LEU A 169 86.72 12.63 19.47
CA LEU A 169 85.48 11.87 19.53
C LEU A 169 85.29 11.22 20.89
N GLN A 170 86.33 10.62 21.47
CA GLN A 170 86.26 10.04 22.82
C GLN A 170 85.88 11.09 23.87
N ARG A 171 86.55 12.25 23.87
CA ARG A 171 86.21 13.36 24.79
C ARG A 171 84.76 13.83 24.64
N ARG A 172 84.21 13.78 23.43
CA ARG A 172 82.81 14.14 23.14
C ARG A 172 81.82 13.07 23.59
N ILE A 173 82.19 11.79 23.50
CA ILE A 173 81.43 10.68 24.07
C ILE A 173 81.37 10.86 25.60
N ASP A 174 82.51 11.09 26.26
CA ASP A 174 82.59 11.30 27.71
C ASP A 174 81.73 12.51 28.18
N GLU A 175 81.73 13.62 27.43
CA GLU A 175 80.83 14.76 27.69
C GLU A 175 79.35 14.42 27.47
N LEU A 176 79.02 13.68 26.42
CA LEU A 176 77.65 13.26 26.14
C LEU A 176 77.14 12.29 27.21
N GLU A 177 77.93 11.33 27.67
CA GLU A 177 77.58 10.44 28.78
C GLU A 177 77.35 11.21 30.09
N LYS A 178 78.25 12.17 30.40
CA LYS A 178 78.12 13.04 31.56
C LYS A 178 76.82 13.88 31.53
N ASN A 179 76.40 14.32 30.35
CA ASN A 179 75.16 15.07 30.13
C ASN A 179 73.91 14.15 30.07
N ASN A 180 74.05 12.91 29.62
CA ASN A 180 72.96 11.95 29.52
C ASN A 180 72.60 11.33 30.88
N LYS A 181 73.56 11.21 31.80
CA LYS A 181 73.36 10.68 33.16
C LYS A 181 72.27 11.40 34.00
N PRO A 182 72.21 12.76 34.06
CA PRO A 182 71.09 13.45 34.71
C PRO A 182 69.76 13.27 33.95
N LEU A 183 69.76 13.24 32.62
CA LEU A 183 68.54 13.03 31.81
C LEU A 183 67.95 11.63 31.99
N LEU A 184 68.80 10.60 32.13
CA LEU A 184 68.40 9.25 32.54
C LEU A 184 67.79 9.25 33.95
N SER A 185 68.39 9.97 34.89
CA SER A 185 67.90 10.09 36.27
C SER A 185 66.52 10.79 36.33
N GLU A 186 66.32 11.82 35.50
CA GLU A 186 65.03 12.52 35.36
C GLU A 186 63.97 11.64 34.67
N ASN A 187 64.35 10.89 33.63
CA ASN A 187 63.47 9.90 33.01
C ASN A 187 63.03 8.80 33.97
N GLU A 188 63.92 8.27 34.81
CA GLU A 188 63.55 7.30 35.84
C GLU A 188 62.64 7.91 36.92
N ALA A 189 62.87 9.17 37.32
CA ALA A 189 61.96 9.89 38.22
C ALA A 189 60.57 10.12 37.61
N LEU A 190 60.49 10.36 36.29
CA LEU A 190 59.23 10.51 35.55
C LEU A 190 58.52 9.17 35.33
N LYS A 191 59.24 8.10 34.97
CA LYS A 191 58.71 6.72 34.94
C LYS A 191 58.13 6.33 36.29
N LYS A 192 58.85 6.62 37.38
CA LYS A 192 58.40 6.34 38.75
C LYS A 192 57.14 7.12 39.11
N LYS A 193 57.04 8.42 38.79
CA LYS A 193 55.79 9.19 38.92
C LYS A 193 54.64 8.60 38.09
N LEU A 194 54.92 8.06 36.90
CA LEU A 194 53.90 7.46 36.03
C LEU A 194 53.40 6.12 36.58
N SER A 195 54.30 5.27 37.07
CA SER A 195 53.96 3.97 37.66
C SER A 195 53.29 4.10 39.03
N GLU A 196 53.64 5.12 39.82
CA GLU A 196 53.02 5.42 41.11
C GLU A 196 51.57 5.97 40.98
N ARG A 197 51.24 6.62 39.85
CA ARG A 197 50.00 7.39 39.59
C ARG A 197 48.66 6.66 39.82
N PHE A 198 48.68 5.33 39.89
CA PHE A 198 47.48 4.49 40.08
C PHE A 198 47.70 3.37 41.12
N THR A 199 48.76 3.45 41.91
CA THR A 199 49.08 2.44 42.93
C THR A 199 47.99 2.36 44.00
N ASN A 200 47.50 3.50 44.48
CA ASN A 200 46.37 3.56 45.40
C ASN A 200 45.02 3.41 44.67
N GLN A 201 44.07 2.72 45.30
CA GLN A 201 42.67 2.69 44.86
C GLN A 201 42.07 4.12 44.82
N GLN A 202 42.47 4.99 45.76
CA GLN A 202 42.00 6.37 45.78
C GLN A 202 42.44 7.17 44.55
N ASP A 203 43.66 6.96 44.04
CA ASP A 203 44.16 7.68 42.86
C ASP A 203 43.47 7.21 41.57
N ARG A 204 43.14 5.91 41.49
CA ARG A 204 42.26 5.36 40.44
C ARG A 204 40.86 5.99 40.50
N ILE A 205 40.27 6.08 41.69
CA ILE A 205 38.95 6.72 41.89
C ILE A 205 39.01 8.20 41.50
N ASN A 206 40.02 8.94 41.96
CA ASN A 206 40.21 10.36 41.62
C ASN A 206 40.35 10.56 40.11
N SER A 207 41.14 9.73 39.42
CA SER A 207 41.31 9.78 37.96
C SER A 207 40.02 9.44 37.20
N ILE A 208 39.24 8.46 37.68
CA ILE A 208 37.92 8.15 37.13
C ILE A 208 36.95 9.33 37.33
N ILE A 209 37.02 10.01 38.47
CA ILE A 209 36.23 11.22 38.74
C ILE A 209 36.64 12.36 37.79
N GLU A 210 37.92 12.62 37.55
CA GLU A 210 38.38 13.62 36.57
C GLU A 210 37.88 13.31 35.15
N ILE A 211 38.00 12.06 34.70
CA ILE A 211 37.49 11.62 33.39
C ILE A 211 35.97 11.81 33.32
N ALA A 212 35.22 11.42 34.35
CA ALA A 212 33.77 11.59 34.41
C ALA A 212 33.35 13.07 34.47
N GLN A 213 34.13 13.95 35.12
CA GLN A 213 33.91 15.40 35.12
C GLN A 213 34.17 16.01 33.74
N LYS A 214 35.22 15.58 33.04
CA LYS A 214 35.51 16.00 31.66
C LYS A 214 34.39 15.56 30.71
N GLU A 215 33.98 14.29 30.76
CA GLU A 215 32.89 13.80 29.91
C GLU A 215 31.52 14.41 30.26
N ARG A 216 31.27 14.74 31.53
CA ARG A 216 30.08 15.52 31.94
C ARG A 216 30.02 16.91 31.27
N SER A 217 31.17 17.49 30.96
CA SER A 217 31.29 18.76 30.22
C SER A 217 31.14 18.53 28.71
N ASN A 218 31.88 17.57 28.13
CA ASN A 218 31.79 17.20 26.71
C ASN A 218 30.35 16.85 26.30
N LEU A 219 29.64 16.08 27.13
CA LEU A 219 28.24 15.71 26.93
C LEU A 219 27.31 16.92 26.96
N TYR A 220 27.57 17.89 27.85
CA TYR A 220 26.77 19.11 27.95
C TYR A 220 26.99 20.05 26.75
N GLU A 221 28.23 20.14 26.27
CA GLU A 221 28.57 20.86 25.04
C GLU A 221 27.88 20.25 23.82
N ASP A 222 27.90 18.92 23.69
CA ASP A 222 27.23 18.22 22.59
C ASP A 222 25.70 18.45 22.59
N ILE A 223 25.05 18.34 23.75
CA ILE A 223 23.62 18.69 23.93
C ILE A 223 23.38 20.15 23.52
N THR A 224 24.26 21.07 23.94
CA THR A 224 24.13 22.51 23.65
C THR A 224 24.26 22.80 22.15
N ASN A 225 25.19 22.14 21.47
CA ASN A 225 25.38 22.28 20.03
C ASN A 225 24.21 21.65 19.24
N LEU A 226 23.74 20.48 19.66
CA LEU A 226 22.54 19.85 19.10
C LEU A 226 21.28 20.71 19.32
N MET A 227 21.19 21.45 20.43
CA MET A 227 20.10 22.41 20.68
C MET A 227 20.16 23.69 19.85
N LYS A 228 21.35 24.14 19.41
CA LYS A 228 21.49 25.28 18.49
C LYS A 228 20.96 24.94 17.10
N ASN A 229 21.15 23.70 16.64
CA ASN A 229 20.61 23.22 15.37
C ASN A 229 19.07 23.11 15.45
N GLN A 230 18.36 24.07 14.82
CA GLN A 230 16.91 24.03 14.63
C GLN A 230 16.48 23.25 13.38
N GLU A 231 17.34 23.17 12.35
CA GLU A 231 17.05 22.46 11.10
C GLU A 231 16.79 20.96 11.30
N ARG A 232 17.27 20.36 12.40
CA ARG A 232 16.96 18.97 12.77
C ARG A 232 15.46 18.68 12.96
N PHE A 233 14.63 19.71 13.15
CA PHE A 233 13.17 19.60 13.21
C PHE A 233 12.49 19.73 11.84
N CYS A 234 13.22 20.08 10.78
CA CYS A 234 12.69 20.15 9.43
C CYS A 234 12.30 18.75 8.93
N LEU A 235 11.13 18.64 8.30
CA LEU A 235 10.58 17.38 7.82
C LEU A 235 11.47 16.71 6.76
N ASP A 236 12.20 17.47 5.95
CA ASP A 236 13.13 16.93 4.94
C ASP A 236 14.44 16.40 5.54
N ASN A 237 14.79 16.82 6.77
CA ASN A 237 15.89 16.24 7.54
C ASN A 237 15.43 15.00 8.32
N LEU A 238 14.22 15.04 8.89
CA LEU A 238 13.59 13.87 9.52
C LEU A 238 13.38 12.71 8.53
N LEU A 239 13.03 12.99 7.27
CA LEU A 239 12.93 11.98 6.21
C LEU A 239 14.27 11.32 5.84
N LYS A 240 15.40 11.98 6.12
CA LYS A 240 16.77 11.47 5.92
C LYS A 240 17.38 10.86 7.19
N TYR A 241 16.64 10.85 8.30
CA TYR A 241 17.13 10.36 9.59
C TYR A 241 17.53 8.88 9.49
N SER A 242 18.68 8.55 10.07
CA SER A 242 19.16 7.19 10.23
C SER A 242 19.80 7.05 11.60
N PRO A 243 19.44 6.03 12.41
CA PRO A 243 20.01 5.86 13.75
C PRO A 243 21.53 5.77 13.76
N SER A 244 22.14 5.11 12.77
CA SER A 244 23.61 4.97 12.69
C SER A 244 24.32 6.31 12.48
N LYS A 245 23.81 7.13 11.55
CA LYS A 245 24.34 8.49 11.30
C LYS A 245 24.17 9.38 12.52
N TRP A 246 22.98 9.37 13.12
CA TRP A 246 22.69 10.17 14.30
C TRP A 246 23.64 9.82 15.46
N LEU A 247 23.82 8.52 15.74
CA LEU A 247 24.72 8.02 16.78
C LEU A 247 26.18 8.41 16.52
N ALA A 248 26.66 8.32 15.28
CA ALA A 248 28.04 8.65 14.91
C ALA A 248 28.42 10.13 15.15
N GLU A 249 27.43 11.02 15.21
CA GLU A 249 27.62 12.45 15.49
C GLU A 249 27.50 12.82 16.98
N ARG A 250 27.14 11.87 17.87
CA ARG A 250 26.96 12.11 19.31
C ARG A 250 28.26 11.91 20.10
N ASN A 251 28.28 12.37 21.37
CA ASN A 251 29.36 12.07 22.32
C ASN A 251 29.71 10.55 22.31
N PRO A 252 30.95 10.18 21.93
CA PRO A 252 31.30 8.79 21.64
C PRO A 252 31.38 7.93 22.91
N VAL A 253 31.63 8.53 24.08
CA VAL A 253 31.70 7.81 25.36
C VAL A 253 30.31 7.32 25.77
N VAL A 254 29.28 8.17 25.66
CA VAL A 254 27.90 7.78 25.96
C VAL A 254 27.36 6.79 24.92
N VAL A 255 27.68 6.96 23.63
CA VAL A 255 27.35 5.96 22.60
C VAL A 255 27.98 4.61 22.94
N LYS A 256 29.29 4.56 23.22
CA LYS A 256 30.01 3.33 23.52
C LYS A 256 29.57 2.67 24.82
N PHE A 257 29.16 3.46 25.82
CA PHE A 257 28.59 2.97 27.07
C PHE A 257 27.28 2.21 26.81
N ILE A 258 26.35 2.79 26.05
CA ILE A 258 25.09 2.14 25.68
C ILE A 258 25.32 0.89 24.80
N GLU A 259 26.23 0.95 23.83
CA GLU A 259 26.60 -0.22 23.02
C GLU A 259 27.17 -1.37 23.88
N THR A 260 28.02 -1.06 24.84
CA THR A 260 28.62 -2.06 25.75
C THR A 260 27.57 -2.69 26.66
N LEU A 261 26.68 -1.88 27.26
CA LEU A 261 25.59 -2.38 28.12
C LEU A 261 24.55 -3.24 27.38
N THR A 262 24.46 -3.10 26.07
CA THR A 262 23.48 -3.80 25.22
C THR A 262 24.13 -4.84 24.31
N HIS A 263 25.41 -5.17 24.53
CA HIS A 263 26.12 -6.17 23.74
C HIS A 263 25.57 -7.58 24.02
N ASN A 264 25.23 -8.31 22.95
CA ASN A 264 24.74 -9.69 23.02
C ASN A 264 25.76 -10.61 22.34
N GLU A 265 26.16 -11.68 23.00
CA GLU A 265 27.05 -12.67 22.38
C GLU A 265 26.36 -13.32 21.16
N GLY A 266 27.06 -13.37 20.02
CA GLY A 266 26.56 -13.95 18.76
C GLY A 266 25.85 -12.98 17.81
N GLU A 267 25.52 -11.74 18.20
CA GLU A 267 24.99 -10.73 17.28
C GLU A 267 26.11 -10.02 16.51
N HIS A 268 26.43 -10.49 15.29
CA HIS A 268 27.46 -9.87 14.44
C HIS A 268 26.98 -8.67 13.58
N GLN A 269 25.70 -8.31 13.64
CA GLN A 269 25.15 -7.11 13.00
C GLN A 269 24.06 -6.49 13.87
N HIS A 270 24.15 -5.19 14.14
CA HIS A 270 23.06 -4.44 14.75
C HIS A 270 21.93 -4.23 13.72
N ARG A 271 20.72 -4.77 13.99
CA ARG A 271 19.52 -4.34 13.26
C ARG A 271 19.27 -2.85 13.47
N GLU A 272 18.67 -2.18 12.50
CA GLU A 272 18.29 -0.76 12.62
C GLU A 272 17.43 -0.49 13.86
N GLU A 273 16.54 -1.42 14.21
CA GLU A 273 15.73 -1.39 15.43
C GLU A 273 16.57 -1.27 16.72
N LYS A 274 17.71 -1.99 16.79
CA LYS A 274 18.62 -1.95 17.95
C LYS A 274 19.35 -0.61 18.01
N LEU A 275 19.83 -0.11 16.87
CA LEU A 275 20.43 1.22 16.77
C LEU A 275 19.43 2.34 17.12
N PHE A 276 18.17 2.20 16.72
CA PHE A 276 17.11 3.13 17.11
C PHE A 276 16.87 3.13 18.62
N LYS A 277 16.82 1.95 19.25
CA LYS A 277 16.73 1.83 20.72
C LYS A 277 17.93 2.47 21.43
N HIS A 278 19.14 2.35 20.88
CA HIS A 278 20.32 3.06 21.41
C HIS A 278 20.13 4.58 21.31
N ALA A 279 19.67 5.09 20.15
CA ALA A 279 19.42 6.52 19.96
C ALA A 279 18.40 7.08 20.96
N VAL A 280 17.28 6.37 21.16
CA VAL A 280 16.25 6.75 22.15
C VAL A 280 16.79 6.74 23.58
N ALA A 281 17.67 5.80 23.95
CA ALA A 281 18.31 5.76 25.27
C ALA A 281 19.23 6.97 25.49
N ILE A 282 19.99 7.39 24.47
CA ILE A 282 20.86 8.58 24.54
C ILE A 282 20.01 9.86 24.61
N ASP A 283 18.93 9.94 23.84
CA ASP A 283 17.97 11.06 23.93
C ASP A 283 17.37 11.21 25.35
N ALA A 284 17.09 10.11 26.04
CA ALA A 284 16.61 10.12 27.43
C ALA A 284 17.69 10.61 28.41
N ILE A 285 18.97 10.24 28.20
CA ILE A 285 20.11 10.80 28.96
C ILE A 285 20.23 12.30 28.71
N TYR A 286 20.07 12.75 27.46
CA TYR A 286 20.18 14.16 27.09
C TYR A 286 19.05 15.02 27.72
N GLY A 287 17.82 14.53 27.67
CA GLY A 287 16.67 15.17 28.34
C GLY A 287 16.84 15.24 29.86
N SER A 288 17.33 14.15 30.47
CA SER A 288 17.65 14.11 31.91
C SER A 288 18.76 15.09 32.29
N ARG A 289 19.76 15.27 31.41
CA ARG A 289 20.87 16.21 31.64
C ARG A 289 20.49 17.67 31.40
N HIS A 290 19.52 17.94 30.51
CA HIS A 290 19.12 19.29 30.12
C HIS A 290 17.61 19.38 29.85
N LEU A 291 16.83 19.88 30.83
CA LEU A 291 15.35 19.91 30.80
C LEU A 291 14.69 20.60 29.59
N LYS A 292 15.40 21.48 28.86
CA LYS A 292 14.89 22.11 27.62
C LYS A 292 15.25 21.36 26.34
N TYR A 293 16.03 20.27 26.45
CA TYR A 293 16.35 19.41 25.32
C TYR A 293 15.06 18.77 24.79
N VAL A 294 15.00 18.64 23.47
CA VAL A 294 13.92 17.97 22.76
C VAL A 294 14.55 17.12 21.68
N SER A 295 14.20 15.83 21.67
CA SER A 295 14.56 14.91 20.59
C SER A 295 13.65 15.13 19.38
N ALA A 296 14.26 15.29 18.20
CA ALA A 296 13.53 15.49 16.96
C ALA A 296 12.83 14.21 16.48
N ILE A 297 13.46 13.04 16.67
CA ILE A 297 12.89 11.75 16.28
C ILE A 297 11.77 11.31 17.25
N ASN A 298 11.90 11.61 18.54
CA ASN A 298 10.82 11.35 19.50
C ASN A 298 9.65 12.32 19.26
N LEU A 299 9.89 13.58 18.89
CA LEU A 299 8.83 14.52 18.50
C LEU A 299 8.07 14.07 17.23
N ALA A 300 8.80 13.56 16.23
CA ALA A 300 8.20 12.91 15.06
C ALA A 300 7.38 11.66 15.44
N THR A 301 7.86 10.87 16.40
CA THR A 301 7.16 9.69 16.92
C THR A 301 5.89 10.09 17.68
N SER A 302 5.92 11.17 18.46
CA SER A 302 4.74 11.78 19.09
C SER A 302 3.67 12.18 18.08
N ALA A 303 4.07 12.64 16.89
CA ALA A 303 3.15 12.95 15.79
C ALA A 303 2.44 11.71 15.25
N ILE A 304 3.16 10.60 15.10
CA ILE A 304 2.57 9.31 14.71
C ILE A 304 1.61 8.81 15.79
N LYS A 305 2.02 8.84 17.07
CA LYS A 305 1.16 8.48 18.22
C LYS A 305 -0.11 9.34 18.26
N TYR A 306 0.02 10.65 18.02
CA TYR A 306 -1.12 11.55 17.90
C TYR A 306 -2.06 11.15 16.76
N SER A 307 -1.51 10.79 15.59
CA SER A 307 -2.32 10.42 14.43
C SER A 307 -3.19 9.18 14.64
N LEU A 308 -2.72 8.27 15.51
CA LEU A 308 -3.40 7.03 15.88
C LEU A 308 -4.39 7.25 17.02
N ALA A 309 -3.97 7.93 18.10
CA ALA A 309 -4.72 8.06 19.34
C ALA A 309 -5.66 9.28 19.39
N ARG A 310 -5.42 10.30 18.55
CA ARG A 310 -6.13 11.60 18.51
C ARG A 310 -6.31 12.28 19.89
N SER A 311 -5.39 12.02 20.81
CA SER A 311 -5.49 12.42 22.21
C SER A 311 -4.32 13.31 22.61
N LYS A 312 -4.63 14.55 23.01
CA LYS A 312 -3.67 15.47 23.64
C LYS A 312 -3.02 14.82 24.87
N MET A 313 -3.82 14.16 25.71
CA MET A 313 -3.37 13.59 26.99
C MET A 313 -2.33 12.48 26.78
N ILE A 314 -2.55 11.60 25.79
CA ILE A 314 -1.60 10.53 25.46
C ILE A 314 -0.27 11.12 24.97
N VAL A 315 -0.32 12.16 24.14
CA VAL A 315 0.88 12.88 23.69
C VAL A 315 1.59 13.59 24.85
N ASP A 316 0.87 14.33 25.71
CA ASP A 316 1.51 15.04 26.83
C ASP A 316 2.23 14.06 27.78
N ILE A 317 1.56 12.97 28.17
CA ILE A 317 2.15 11.93 29.05
C ILE A 317 3.38 11.30 28.40
N ASP A 318 3.25 10.83 27.15
CA ASP A 318 4.33 10.16 26.43
C ASP A 318 5.52 11.10 26.21
N ASN A 319 5.26 12.35 25.83
CA ASN A 319 6.31 13.34 25.57
C ASN A 319 7.13 13.72 26.81
N HIS A 320 6.49 13.73 27.98
CA HIS A 320 7.16 13.90 29.27
C HIS A 320 8.06 12.71 29.63
N ILE A 321 7.78 11.50 29.10
CA ILE A 321 8.61 10.31 29.29
C ILE A 321 9.78 10.29 28.29
N ILE A 322 9.54 10.56 27.00
CA ILE A 322 10.54 10.36 25.93
C ILE A 322 11.32 11.62 25.52
N SER A 323 11.30 12.68 26.32
CA SER A 323 12.03 13.93 26.04
C SER A 323 11.70 14.58 24.68
N SER A 324 10.43 14.51 24.25
CA SER A 324 9.94 15.26 23.07
C SER A 324 9.26 16.59 23.43
N GLY A 325 9.09 16.90 24.72
CA GLY A 325 8.57 18.18 25.21
C GLY A 325 7.05 18.34 25.10
N SER A 326 6.46 19.26 25.86
CA SER A 326 4.99 19.33 26.05
C SER A 326 4.18 19.42 24.74
N TYR A 327 2.89 19.08 24.83
CA TYR A 327 1.95 19.19 23.72
C TYR A 327 1.98 20.58 23.04
N THR A 328 2.21 21.66 23.79
CA THR A 328 2.36 23.01 23.24
C THR A 328 3.55 23.12 22.27
N LYS A 329 4.67 22.46 22.58
CA LYS A 329 5.85 22.44 21.71
C LYS A 329 5.64 21.53 20.49
N PHE A 330 4.93 20.43 20.66
CA PHE A 330 4.45 19.60 19.54
C PHE A 330 3.53 20.39 18.59
N ASN A 331 2.55 21.12 19.12
CA ASN A 331 1.65 21.95 18.31
C ASN A 331 2.40 23.10 17.62
N SER A 332 3.35 23.74 18.32
CA SER A 332 4.22 24.76 17.72
C SER A 332 5.10 24.21 16.60
N TRP A 333 5.53 22.94 16.70
CA TRP A 333 6.26 22.28 15.62
C TRP A 333 5.33 21.97 14.43
N LEU A 334 4.12 21.46 14.65
CA LEU A 334 3.13 21.29 13.58
C LEU A 334 2.82 22.62 12.86
N GLU A 335 2.64 23.72 13.60
CA GLU A 335 2.47 25.06 13.01
C GLU A 335 3.73 25.52 12.25
N SER A 336 4.94 25.15 12.68
CA SER A 336 6.18 25.45 11.92
C SER A 336 6.29 24.67 10.61
N LEU A 337 5.55 23.56 10.46
CA LEU A 337 5.42 22.82 9.19
C LEU A 337 4.42 23.49 8.23
N ALA A 338 3.81 24.62 8.60
CA ALA A 338 2.90 25.38 7.74
C ALA A 338 3.64 26.21 6.67
N GLY A 339 4.48 25.53 5.87
CA GLY A 339 5.13 26.12 4.69
C GLY A 339 4.12 26.58 3.63
N GLU A 340 4.60 27.23 2.58
CA GLU A 340 3.74 27.72 1.49
C GLU A 340 3.04 26.57 0.73
N GLN A 341 1.96 26.92 0.04
CA GLN A 341 1.24 25.95 -0.81
C GLN A 341 2.17 25.52 -1.96
N LEU A 342 2.39 24.21 -2.09
CA LEU A 342 3.09 23.65 -3.24
C LEU A 342 2.31 23.96 -4.53
N GLN A 343 2.92 24.74 -5.43
CA GLN A 343 2.38 24.95 -6.77
C GLN A 343 2.24 23.60 -7.49
N LEU A 344 1.12 23.42 -8.20
CA LEU A 344 0.91 22.21 -8.99
C LEU A 344 1.85 22.24 -10.21
N PRO A 345 2.60 21.16 -10.45
CA PRO A 345 3.56 21.11 -11.55
C PRO A 345 2.87 21.26 -12.91
N GLU A 346 3.61 21.76 -13.90
CA GLU A 346 3.19 21.79 -15.31
C GLU A 346 2.99 20.37 -15.90
N GLY A 347 2.38 20.32 -17.08
CA GLY A 347 2.05 19.09 -17.80
C GLY A 347 0.65 18.55 -17.54
N PHE A 348 0.41 17.26 -17.82
CA PHE A 348 -0.94 16.70 -17.86
C PHE A 348 -1.52 16.36 -16.48
N LEU A 349 -2.47 17.20 -16.03
CA LEU A 349 -3.02 17.23 -14.69
C LEU A 349 -4.50 16.83 -14.65
N PHE A 350 -4.85 15.99 -13.67
CA PHE A 350 -6.23 15.78 -13.19
C PHE A 350 -6.35 16.32 -11.77
N LEU A 351 -7.52 16.84 -11.43
CA LEU A 351 -7.92 17.18 -10.08
C LEU A 351 -9.12 16.33 -9.69
N ALA A 352 -9.21 15.93 -8.42
CA ALA A 352 -10.45 15.43 -7.84
C ALA A 352 -10.76 16.22 -6.57
N PHE A 353 -12.05 16.42 -6.30
CA PHE A 353 -12.52 17.00 -5.05
C PHE A 353 -13.68 16.20 -4.47
N ASP A 354 -13.73 16.16 -3.13
CA ASP A 354 -14.68 15.41 -2.33
C ASP A 354 -15.47 16.40 -1.46
N ASN A 355 -16.76 16.12 -1.29
CA ASN A 355 -17.61 16.98 -0.46
C ASN A 355 -17.49 16.59 1.02
N GLU A 356 -18.04 17.44 1.89
CA GLU A 356 -18.33 17.07 3.29
C GLU A 356 -17.18 16.52 4.16
N GLN A 357 -15.96 17.06 4.07
CA GLN A 357 -14.92 16.75 5.06
C GLN A 357 -15.22 17.45 6.39
N LYS A 358 -16.05 16.79 7.19
CA LYS A 358 -16.61 17.28 8.45
C LYS A 358 -15.64 17.05 9.61
N GLY A 359 -15.26 18.13 10.29
CA GLY A 359 -14.68 18.07 11.64
C GLY A 359 -15.78 17.73 12.64
N GLN A 360 -15.68 16.59 13.29
CA GLN A 360 -16.76 15.98 14.09
C GLN A 360 -16.29 15.59 15.49
N LYS A 361 -17.10 15.91 16.51
CA LYS A 361 -16.92 15.43 17.87
C LYS A 361 -18.19 14.74 18.36
N ASN A 362 -18.04 13.52 18.87
CA ASN A 362 -19.08 12.86 19.67
C ASN A 362 -19.00 13.41 21.09
N TYR A 363 -20.09 13.95 21.61
CA TYR A 363 -20.10 14.54 22.97
C TYR A 363 -20.45 13.54 24.09
N LEU A 364 -20.98 12.35 23.75
CA LEU A 364 -21.70 11.49 24.70
C LEU A 364 -21.42 9.97 24.56
N ASP A 365 -20.40 9.56 23.80
CA ASP A 365 -20.01 8.18 23.42
C ASP A 365 -21.08 7.27 22.79
N ARG A 366 -22.36 7.61 22.90
CA ARG A 366 -23.46 7.05 22.12
C ARG A 366 -23.36 7.66 20.72
N GLY A 367 -22.81 6.90 19.76
CA GLY A 367 -22.34 7.33 18.43
C GLY A 367 -23.36 7.90 17.43
N HIS A 368 -24.44 8.53 17.91
CA HIS A 368 -25.45 9.22 17.12
C HIS A 368 -25.49 10.74 17.42
N ASN A 369 -24.86 11.20 18.52
CA ASN A 369 -24.80 12.61 18.92
C ASN A 369 -23.48 13.25 18.48
N THR A 370 -23.32 13.37 17.16
CA THR A 370 -22.13 13.93 16.51
C THR A 370 -22.36 15.38 16.11
N VAL A 371 -21.63 16.32 16.72
CA VAL A 371 -21.67 17.74 16.31
C VAL A 371 -20.64 17.97 15.20
N ILE A 372 -21.05 18.64 14.13
CA ILE A 372 -20.18 19.09 13.03
C ILE A 372 -19.74 20.52 13.34
N PHE A 373 -18.43 20.74 13.48
CA PHE A 373 -17.84 22.05 13.83
C PHE A 373 -17.29 22.80 12.63
N HIS A 374 -16.86 22.07 11.60
CA HIS A 374 -16.23 22.61 10.40
C HIS A 374 -16.51 21.68 9.23
N THR A 375 -16.65 22.22 8.03
CA THR A 375 -16.73 21.42 6.79
C THR A 375 -15.76 22.00 5.77
N VAL A 376 -14.87 21.17 5.22
CA VAL A 376 -14.02 21.57 4.08
C VAL A 376 -14.33 20.77 2.83
N THR A 377 -14.03 21.36 1.67
CA THR A 377 -13.78 20.65 0.41
C THR A 377 -12.30 20.33 0.35
N SER A 378 -11.97 19.06 0.20
CA SER A 378 -10.60 18.55 0.04
C SER A 378 -10.28 18.26 -1.43
N PHE A 379 -9.02 18.42 -1.81
CA PHE A 379 -8.55 18.18 -3.17
C PHE A 379 -7.43 17.14 -3.23
N VAL A 380 -7.29 16.48 -4.38
CA VAL A 380 -6.08 15.76 -4.79
C VAL A 380 -5.80 16.07 -6.26
N ALA A 381 -4.52 16.21 -6.60
CA ALA A 381 -4.03 16.39 -7.96
C ALA A 381 -3.18 15.20 -8.40
N PHE A 382 -3.35 14.76 -9.64
CA PHE A 382 -2.57 13.70 -10.29
C PHE A 382 -1.86 14.29 -11.51
N ASN A 383 -0.53 14.38 -11.47
CA ASN A 383 0.27 14.71 -12.66
C ASN A 383 0.78 13.42 -13.30
N TYR A 384 0.39 13.17 -14.54
CA TYR A 384 0.84 12.01 -15.31
C TYR A 384 2.12 12.28 -16.08
N SER A 385 2.34 13.48 -16.63
CA SER A 385 3.57 13.77 -17.38
C SER A 385 3.86 15.25 -17.41
N ARG A 386 5.05 15.62 -16.92
CA ARG A 386 5.57 17.00 -16.92
C ARG A 386 5.81 17.56 -18.32
N ASN A 387 6.01 16.69 -19.32
CA ASN A 387 6.32 17.09 -20.70
C ASN A 387 5.08 17.04 -21.60
N ASN A 388 3.92 16.61 -21.09
CA ASN A 388 2.71 16.50 -21.88
C ASN A 388 1.91 17.81 -21.87
N ASN A 389 2.16 18.62 -22.90
CA ASN A 389 1.53 19.92 -23.09
C ASN A 389 0.14 19.87 -23.76
N ILE A 390 -0.54 18.71 -23.80
CA ILE A 390 -1.90 18.59 -24.37
C ILE A 390 -2.92 19.55 -23.73
N GLN A 391 -2.65 20.03 -22.51
CA GLN A 391 -3.46 21.04 -21.83
C GLN A 391 -3.23 22.49 -22.30
N SER A 392 -2.29 22.75 -23.23
CA SER A 392 -2.11 24.07 -23.86
C SER A 392 -2.96 24.27 -25.13
N VAL A 393 -3.57 23.21 -25.66
CA VAL A 393 -4.45 23.27 -26.86
C VAL A 393 -5.94 23.19 -26.47
N ASN A 394 -6.82 23.75 -27.31
CA ASN A 394 -8.27 23.63 -27.13
C ASN A 394 -8.70 22.14 -27.16
N PRO A 395 -9.41 21.61 -26.14
CA PRO A 395 -9.76 20.20 -26.05
C PRO A 395 -10.97 19.81 -26.90
N TRP A 396 -11.81 20.79 -27.24
CA TRP A 396 -13.07 20.58 -27.93
C TRP A 396 -12.84 20.41 -29.44
N LEU A 397 -13.49 19.39 -30.01
CA LEU A 397 -13.67 19.21 -31.45
C LEU A 397 -14.99 19.85 -31.90
N TYR A 398 -16.05 19.70 -31.09
CA TYR A 398 -17.40 20.19 -31.40
C TYR A 398 -17.94 21.12 -30.30
N THR A 399 -18.51 22.24 -30.70
CA THR A 399 -19.18 23.21 -29.82
C THR A 399 -20.54 22.70 -29.34
N GLU A 400 -21.35 22.17 -30.26
CA GLU A 400 -22.51 21.29 -30.03
C GLU A 400 -22.42 20.10 -31.00
N LEU A 401 -23.11 18.99 -30.72
CA LEU A 401 -23.17 17.83 -31.61
C LEU A 401 -24.35 17.94 -32.58
N ASP A 402 -24.29 17.26 -33.72
CA ASP A 402 -25.43 17.11 -34.61
C ASP A 402 -26.40 16.01 -34.16
N GLN A 403 -27.56 15.90 -34.83
CA GLN A 403 -28.59 14.92 -34.46
C GLN A 403 -28.11 13.47 -34.61
N LYS A 404 -27.32 13.13 -35.64
CA LYS A 404 -26.80 11.76 -35.83
C LYS A 404 -25.81 11.40 -34.74
N GLN A 405 -24.97 12.34 -34.34
CA GLN A 405 -24.05 12.18 -33.21
C GLN A 405 -24.80 12.00 -31.87
N TYR A 406 -25.96 12.65 -31.68
CA TYR A 406 -26.82 12.35 -30.52
C TYR A 406 -27.51 10.98 -30.63
N GLU A 407 -27.82 10.50 -31.84
CA GLU A 407 -28.37 9.15 -32.07
C GLU A 407 -27.35 8.03 -31.73
N GLU A 408 -26.03 8.29 -31.80
CA GLU A 408 -24.97 7.39 -31.29
C GLU A 408 -25.06 7.12 -29.77
N LEU A 409 -25.82 7.93 -29.03
CA LEU A 409 -26.08 7.71 -27.60
C LEU A 409 -27.24 6.74 -27.35
N PHE A 410 -28.12 6.49 -28.34
CA PHE A 410 -29.32 5.67 -28.16
C PHE A 410 -29.02 4.17 -28.06
N HIS A 411 -27.94 3.72 -28.71
CA HIS A 411 -27.61 2.30 -28.88
C HIS A 411 -26.22 1.96 -28.34
N LEU A 412 -26.07 0.72 -27.89
CA LEU A 412 -24.75 0.10 -27.73
C LEU A 412 -24.20 -0.23 -29.11
N SER A 413 -23.05 0.36 -29.44
CA SER A 413 -22.15 -0.07 -30.51
C SER A 413 -21.68 -1.50 -30.20
N SER A 414 -22.33 -2.50 -30.81
CA SER A 414 -22.04 -3.93 -30.57
C SER A 414 -20.56 -4.30 -30.79
N GLY A 415 -19.85 -3.53 -31.62
CA GLY A 415 -18.42 -3.68 -31.86
C GLY A 415 -17.55 -3.53 -30.62
N GLU A 416 -17.87 -2.68 -29.64
CA GLU A 416 -16.97 -2.37 -28.52
C GLU A 416 -16.72 -3.57 -27.59
N LEU A 417 -17.77 -4.33 -27.28
CA LEU A 417 -17.67 -5.58 -26.50
C LEU A 417 -17.09 -6.73 -27.32
N CYS A 418 -17.40 -6.79 -28.62
CA CYS A 418 -16.82 -7.80 -29.51
C CYS A 418 -15.31 -7.60 -29.70
N VAL A 419 -14.84 -6.36 -29.81
CA VAL A 419 -13.41 -6.04 -29.92
C VAL A 419 -12.64 -6.48 -28.66
N GLU A 420 -13.21 -6.34 -27.46
CA GLU A 420 -12.56 -6.79 -26.23
C GLU A 420 -12.66 -8.32 -26.02
N LYS A 421 -13.79 -8.95 -26.36
CA LYS A 421 -13.95 -10.42 -26.31
C LYS A 421 -13.06 -11.16 -27.31
N ASN A 422 -12.76 -10.54 -28.46
CA ASN A 422 -11.95 -11.13 -29.53
C ASN A 422 -10.44 -10.84 -29.37
N GLN A 423 -9.98 -10.33 -28.23
CA GLN A 423 -8.54 -10.21 -27.94
C GLN A 423 -7.93 -11.59 -27.66
N GLU A 424 -6.69 -11.82 -28.12
CA GLU A 424 -5.99 -13.11 -27.96
C GLU A 424 -5.82 -13.54 -26.50
N THR A 425 -5.88 -12.60 -25.54
CA THR A 425 -6.00 -12.84 -24.11
C THR A 425 -7.29 -12.23 -23.55
N ASN A 426 -8.34 -13.05 -23.48
CA ASN A 426 -9.59 -12.64 -22.84
C ASN A 426 -9.44 -12.61 -21.31
N ALA A 427 -9.22 -11.42 -20.77
CA ALA A 427 -9.11 -11.19 -19.33
C ALA A 427 -10.38 -11.61 -18.54
N ILE A 428 -11.54 -11.79 -19.20
CA ILE A 428 -12.74 -12.34 -18.56
C ILE A 428 -12.57 -13.84 -18.28
N ASP A 429 -11.96 -14.59 -19.19
CA ASP A 429 -11.71 -16.03 -19.00
C ASP A 429 -10.58 -16.25 -17.98
N GLU A 430 -9.53 -15.41 -18.02
CA GLU A 430 -8.55 -15.33 -16.94
C GLU A 430 -9.21 -14.96 -15.60
N LEU A 431 -10.19 -14.06 -15.58
CA LEU A 431 -10.94 -13.71 -14.36
C LEU A 431 -11.88 -14.81 -13.88
N VAL A 432 -12.44 -15.64 -14.75
CA VAL A 432 -13.17 -16.86 -14.34
C VAL A 432 -12.19 -17.85 -13.71
N HIS A 433 -11.01 -18.03 -14.31
CA HIS A 433 -9.94 -18.87 -13.76
C HIS A 433 -9.35 -18.32 -12.45
N HIS A 434 -9.27 -16.99 -12.29
CA HIS A 434 -8.74 -16.33 -11.10
C HIS A 434 -9.80 -16.02 -10.03
N GLN A 435 -11.10 -15.93 -10.32
CA GLN A 435 -12.13 -15.72 -9.29
C GLN A 435 -12.18 -16.86 -8.26
N SER A 436 -11.78 -18.07 -8.66
CA SER A 436 -11.55 -19.20 -7.76
C SER A 436 -10.31 -19.04 -6.86
N GLN A 437 -9.39 -18.12 -7.19
CA GLN A 437 -8.06 -17.95 -6.57
C GLN A 437 -7.78 -16.54 -6.00
N ILE A 438 -8.64 -15.52 -6.18
CA ILE A 438 -8.39 -14.14 -5.71
C ILE A 438 -8.15 -14.05 -4.19
N GLY A 439 -8.61 -15.02 -3.40
CA GLY A 439 -8.28 -15.13 -1.97
C GLY A 439 -6.91 -15.75 -1.67
N HIS A 440 -6.33 -16.51 -2.59
CA HIS A 440 -5.44 -17.65 -2.33
C HIS A 440 -4.29 -17.75 -3.33
N MET A 441 -3.26 -16.90 -3.23
CA MET A 441 -2.10 -16.90 -4.15
C MET A 441 -0.78 -17.29 -3.48
N LYS A 442 -0.71 -17.44 -2.16
CA LYS A 442 0.55 -17.79 -1.49
C LYS A 442 0.83 -19.29 -1.59
N LYS A 443 2.10 -19.61 -1.90
CA LYS A 443 2.68 -20.95 -1.76
C LYS A 443 3.70 -20.94 -0.62
N CYS A 444 3.71 -21.97 0.22
CA CYS A 444 4.78 -22.11 1.21
C CYS A 444 6.07 -22.59 0.53
N THR A 445 7.16 -21.86 0.67
CA THR A 445 8.47 -22.26 0.13
C THR A 445 9.05 -23.50 0.79
N VAL A 446 8.67 -23.79 2.05
CA VAL A 446 9.20 -24.92 2.83
C VAL A 446 8.46 -26.22 2.57
N CYS A 447 7.12 -26.23 2.68
CA CYS A 447 6.30 -27.44 2.52
C CYS A 447 5.47 -27.49 1.22
N GLN A 448 5.65 -26.50 0.34
CA GLN A 448 5.06 -26.44 -1.00
C GLN A 448 3.51 -26.35 -1.07
N THR A 449 2.81 -26.30 0.07
CA THR A 449 1.37 -26.01 0.16
C THR A 449 1.01 -24.77 -0.65
N SER A 450 0.15 -24.92 -1.66
CA SER A 450 -0.36 -23.85 -2.51
C SER A 450 -1.73 -23.35 -2.03
N ASN A 451 -2.29 -22.36 -2.73
CA ASN A 451 -3.61 -21.79 -2.45
C ASN A 451 -3.78 -21.30 -0.99
N ILE A 452 -2.70 -20.82 -0.36
CA ILE A 452 -2.78 -20.23 0.98
C ILE A 452 -3.35 -18.82 0.86
N ASP A 453 -4.28 -18.47 1.75
CA ASP A 453 -4.90 -17.13 1.80
C ASP A 453 -3.82 -16.04 1.89
N ASN A 454 -3.93 -15.03 1.02
CA ASN A 454 -2.98 -13.91 0.93
C ASN A 454 -2.78 -13.16 2.26
N LYS A 455 -3.76 -13.21 3.17
CA LYS A 455 -3.72 -12.62 4.51
C LYS A 455 -2.94 -13.46 5.52
N LYS A 456 -2.76 -14.77 5.29
CA LYS A 456 -1.97 -15.62 6.20
C LYS A 456 -0.49 -15.24 6.10
N ARG A 457 0.14 -15.09 7.26
CA ARG A 457 1.59 -14.81 7.40
C ARG A 457 2.42 -16.00 7.80
N VAL A 458 1.77 -17.10 8.16
CA VAL A 458 2.37 -18.40 8.46
C VAL A 458 1.63 -19.48 7.69
N CYS A 459 2.35 -20.50 7.24
CA CYS A 459 1.76 -21.64 6.56
C CYS A 459 0.80 -22.36 7.51
N PRO A 460 -0.45 -22.66 7.10
CA PRO A 460 -1.38 -23.40 7.96
C PRO A 460 -0.93 -24.83 8.25
N GLU A 461 0.01 -25.38 7.48
CA GLU A 461 0.43 -26.78 7.54
C GLU A 461 1.78 -26.98 8.27
N CYS A 462 2.76 -26.08 8.03
CA CYS A 462 4.09 -26.19 8.67
C CYS A 462 4.48 -24.99 9.55
N HIS A 463 3.56 -24.03 9.77
CA HIS A 463 3.75 -22.81 10.56
C HIS A 463 4.92 -21.88 10.17
N ASN A 464 5.69 -22.19 9.12
CA ASN A 464 6.75 -21.29 8.63
C ASN A 464 6.18 -19.96 8.12
N LYS A 465 6.93 -18.88 8.38
CA LYS A 465 6.60 -17.54 7.89
C LYS A 465 6.50 -17.57 6.36
N LEU A 466 5.36 -17.11 5.84
CA LEU A 466 5.13 -16.97 4.40
C LEU A 466 5.65 -15.61 3.93
N PRO A 467 6.20 -15.52 2.71
CA PRO A 467 6.58 -14.24 2.14
C PRO A 467 5.35 -13.31 2.00
N THR A 468 5.61 -12.02 2.07
CA THR A 468 4.68 -10.95 1.71
C THR A 468 4.54 -10.86 0.19
N ILE A 469 3.46 -10.25 -0.29
CA ILE A 469 3.22 -10.12 -1.72
C ILE A 469 4.36 -9.34 -2.40
N ALA A 470 4.93 -8.34 -1.74
CA ALA A 470 6.09 -7.59 -2.25
C ALA A 470 7.35 -8.45 -2.39
N GLU A 471 7.63 -9.34 -1.43
CA GLU A 471 8.78 -10.26 -1.50
C GLU A 471 8.60 -11.29 -2.63
N ILE A 472 7.40 -11.82 -2.84
CA ILE A 472 7.09 -12.74 -3.96
C ILE A 472 7.32 -12.06 -5.32
N ILE A 473 6.92 -10.80 -5.44
CA ILE A 473 7.09 -10.00 -6.67
C ILE A 473 8.58 -9.79 -6.97
N ASP A 474 9.39 -9.43 -5.97
CA ASP A 474 10.82 -9.18 -6.13
C ASP A 474 11.60 -10.47 -6.48
N GLU A 475 11.16 -11.64 -5.99
CA GLU A 475 11.67 -12.94 -6.44
C GLU A 475 11.25 -13.28 -7.88
N GLN A 476 9.99 -13.06 -8.26
CA GLN A 476 9.51 -13.33 -9.64
C GLN A 476 10.26 -12.49 -10.68
N HIS A 477 10.52 -11.21 -10.41
CA HIS A 477 11.31 -10.35 -11.31
C HIS A 477 12.76 -10.84 -11.44
N LYS A 478 13.36 -11.40 -10.39
CA LYS A 478 14.71 -11.98 -10.45
C LYS A 478 14.74 -13.29 -11.24
N ILE A 479 13.69 -14.11 -11.16
CA ILE A 479 13.57 -15.36 -11.90
C ILE A 479 13.40 -15.10 -13.40
N ILE A 480 12.58 -14.12 -13.79
CA ILE A 480 12.38 -13.74 -15.20
C ILE A 480 13.69 -13.23 -15.82
N ASN A 481 14.37 -12.28 -15.15
CA ASN A 481 15.67 -11.76 -15.59
C ASN A 481 16.80 -12.81 -15.63
N ALA A 482 16.67 -13.93 -14.91
CA ALA A 482 17.62 -15.05 -14.96
C ALA A 482 17.29 -16.03 -16.10
N ALA A 483 16.01 -16.23 -16.43
CA ALA A 483 15.56 -17.15 -17.47
C ALA A 483 15.99 -16.71 -18.88
N GLU A 484 16.05 -15.39 -19.15
CA GLU A 484 16.49 -14.85 -20.45
C GLU A 484 17.96 -15.14 -20.81
N LYS A 485 18.76 -15.67 -19.88
CA LYS A 485 20.19 -15.95 -20.08
C LYS A 485 20.57 -17.43 -20.18
N SER A 486 19.62 -18.38 -20.24
CA SER A 486 19.97 -19.80 -20.31
C SER A 486 19.22 -20.62 -21.37
N THR A 487 19.89 -20.74 -22.52
CA THR A 487 20.01 -21.94 -23.36
C THR A 487 18.85 -22.36 -24.29
N VAL A 488 19.19 -22.37 -25.57
CA VAL A 488 18.45 -22.90 -26.73
C VAL A 488 18.31 -24.43 -26.70
N ILE A 489 17.08 -24.94 -26.87
CA ILE A 489 16.77 -26.16 -27.67
C ILE A 489 15.41 -25.95 -28.39
N SER A 490 15.35 -26.29 -29.68
CA SER A 490 14.13 -26.25 -30.55
C SER A 490 13.25 -27.49 -30.28
N SER A 491 11.91 -27.52 -30.43
CA SER A 491 11.08 -26.91 -31.48
C SER A 491 9.59 -26.93 -31.11
N TYR A 492 8.85 -25.87 -31.44
CA TYR A 492 7.56 -25.85 -32.17
C TYR A 492 7.06 -24.40 -32.20
N VAL A 493 6.70 -23.89 -33.37
CA VAL A 493 6.49 -22.45 -33.57
C VAL A 493 5.12 -21.99 -33.06
N PHE A 494 5.04 -21.66 -31.77
CA PHE A 494 4.12 -20.61 -31.34
C PHE A 494 4.77 -19.26 -31.63
N LYS A 495 4.18 -18.48 -32.53
CA LYS A 495 4.48 -17.04 -32.66
C LYS A 495 3.88 -16.30 -31.48
N GLN A 496 4.51 -16.42 -30.32
CA GLN A 496 4.30 -15.51 -29.22
C GLN A 496 4.88 -14.15 -29.66
N ARG A 497 4.04 -13.30 -30.26
CA ARG A 497 4.34 -11.87 -30.30
C ARG A 497 4.28 -11.41 -28.86
N SER A 498 5.44 -11.07 -28.30
CA SER A 498 5.52 -10.36 -27.04
C SER A 498 4.71 -9.07 -27.16
N VAL A 499 3.54 -9.06 -26.53
CA VAL A 499 2.92 -7.80 -26.13
C VAL A 499 3.91 -7.15 -25.18
N PRO A 500 4.43 -5.94 -25.47
CA PRO A 500 5.30 -5.26 -24.53
C PRO A 500 4.54 -5.09 -23.22
N GLU A 501 5.12 -5.50 -22.09
CA GLU A 501 4.56 -5.19 -20.78
C GLU A 501 4.51 -3.66 -20.65
N SER A 502 3.32 -3.08 -20.82
CA SER A 502 3.15 -1.63 -20.72
C SER A 502 3.41 -1.23 -19.28
N GLU A 503 4.53 -0.55 -19.02
CA GLU A 503 4.90 -0.09 -17.68
C GLU A 503 3.71 0.66 -17.03
N VAL A 504 3.21 0.13 -15.91
CA VAL A 504 2.00 0.65 -15.27
C VAL A 504 2.28 2.04 -14.71
N HIS A 505 1.84 3.06 -15.46
CA HIS A 505 2.17 4.45 -15.16
C HIS A 505 1.56 4.92 -13.84
N THR A 506 2.41 5.23 -12.88
CA THR A 506 2.02 5.87 -11.61
C THR A 506 2.15 7.40 -11.71
N PRO A 507 1.10 8.19 -11.45
CA PRO A 507 1.19 9.65 -11.44
C PRO A 507 1.86 10.17 -10.17
N GLN A 508 2.40 11.39 -10.24
CA GLN A 508 2.80 12.15 -9.05
C GLN A 508 1.54 12.73 -8.39
N ILE A 509 1.34 12.40 -7.11
CA ILE A 509 0.15 12.82 -6.33
C ILE A 509 0.50 14.05 -5.49
N PHE A 510 -0.34 15.08 -5.59
CA PHE A 510 -0.27 16.32 -4.82
C PHE A 510 -1.58 16.52 -4.04
N VAL A 511 -1.52 17.19 -2.89
CA VAL A 511 -2.69 17.51 -2.07
C VAL A 511 -2.76 19.04 -1.96
N PRO A 512 -3.58 19.72 -2.78
CA PRO A 512 -3.79 21.16 -2.67
C PRO A 512 -4.43 21.54 -1.33
N ASP A 513 -4.36 22.84 -1.00
CA ASP A 513 -5.02 23.34 0.19
C ASP A 513 -6.55 23.15 0.11
N PRO A 514 -7.20 22.66 1.17
CA PRO A 514 -8.65 22.52 1.22
C PRO A 514 -9.31 23.87 1.49
N ILE A 515 -10.57 24.02 1.09
CA ILE A 515 -11.35 25.26 1.30
C ILE A 515 -12.50 25.03 2.29
N GLY A 516 -12.76 26.00 3.18
CA GLY A 516 -13.82 25.98 4.21
C GLY A 516 -15.25 26.12 3.68
N ILE A 517 -15.59 25.40 2.60
CA ILE A 517 -16.84 25.50 1.86
C ILE A 517 -17.40 24.09 1.65
N ASN A 518 -18.74 23.94 1.74
CA ASN A 518 -19.44 22.70 1.41
C ASN A 518 -20.05 22.80 -0.01
N PRO A 519 -19.64 21.96 -1.00
CA PRO A 519 -20.03 22.08 -2.41
C PRO A 519 -21.42 21.47 -2.70
N ASN A 520 -22.37 21.66 -1.79
CA ASN A 520 -23.76 21.20 -1.91
C ASN A 520 -24.73 22.32 -2.38
N SER A 521 -24.22 23.44 -2.92
CA SER A 521 -25.01 24.50 -3.53
C SER A 521 -24.30 25.09 -4.75
N ILE A 522 -25.03 25.72 -5.66
CA ILE A 522 -24.48 26.29 -6.91
C ILE A 522 -23.41 27.35 -6.59
N ASP A 523 -23.69 28.29 -5.68
CA ASP A 523 -22.74 29.35 -5.32
C ASP A 523 -21.46 28.83 -4.63
N ASN A 524 -21.58 27.76 -3.84
CA ASN A 524 -20.44 27.14 -3.18
C ASN A 524 -19.58 26.36 -4.18
N VAL A 525 -20.21 25.62 -5.10
CA VAL A 525 -19.53 24.93 -6.18
C VAL A 525 -18.85 25.93 -7.13
N ARG A 526 -19.46 27.09 -7.39
CA ARG A 526 -18.82 28.18 -8.17
C ARG A 526 -17.50 28.62 -7.53
N LYS A 527 -17.49 28.83 -6.21
CA LYS A 527 -16.25 29.15 -5.46
C LYS A 527 -15.21 28.03 -5.53
N VAL A 528 -15.64 26.77 -5.51
CA VAL A 528 -14.75 25.60 -5.68
C VAL A 528 -14.11 25.60 -7.08
N LEU A 529 -14.88 25.91 -8.13
CA LEU A 529 -14.38 25.98 -9.50
C LEU A 529 -13.43 27.17 -9.73
N GLU A 530 -13.70 28.35 -9.17
CA GLU A 530 -12.75 29.47 -9.23
C GLU A 530 -11.44 29.17 -8.48
N HIS A 531 -11.51 28.49 -7.33
CA HIS A 531 -10.30 28.01 -6.64
C HIS A 531 -9.53 26.98 -7.48
N ILE A 532 -10.22 26.02 -8.11
CA ILE A 532 -9.61 25.05 -9.06
C ILE A 532 -8.91 25.78 -10.21
N LYS A 533 -9.56 26.79 -10.81
CA LYS A 533 -9.02 27.59 -11.92
C LYS A 533 -7.72 28.30 -11.56
N GLU A 534 -7.62 28.77 -10.31
CA GLU A 534 -6.41 29.37 -9.75
C GLU A 534 -5.31 28.32 -9.52
N ILE A 535 -5.54 27.28 -8.70
CA ILE A 535 -4.49 26.31 -8.35
C ILE A 535 -4.02 25.44 -9.53
N SER A 536 -4.82 25.30 -10.59
CA SER A 536 -4.48 24.53 -11.80
C SER A 536 -3.69 25.33 -12.84
N GLY A 537 -3.51 26.64 -12.66
CA GLY A 537 -2.85 27.51 -13.63
C GLY A 537 -3.72 27.89 -14.85
N VAL A 538 -5.01 27.56 -14.84
CA VAL A 538 -5.95 27.99 -15.90
C VAL A 538 -6.20 29.50 -15.86
N LYS A 539 -6.14 30.11 -14.66
CA LYS A 539 -6.21 31.56 -14.46
C LYS A 539 -5.06 32.31 -15.13
N ASP A 540 -3.87 31.73 -15.12
CA ASP A 540 -2.61 32.32 -15.61
C ASP A 540 -2.24 31.83 -17.02
N ASP A 541 -3.19 31.19 -17.72
CA ASP A 541 -3.09 30.64 -19.07
C ASP A 541 -2.02 29.56 -19.31
N SER A 542 -1.39 29.02 -18.26
CA SER A 542 -0.47 27.88 -18.37
C SER A 542 -1.20 26.57 -18.72
N ARG A 543 -2.53 26.53 -18.52
CA ARG A 543 -3.43 25.50 -19.05
C ARG A 543 -4.69 26.13 -19.64
N LYS A 544 -5.10 25.67 -20.82
CA LYS A 544 -6.40 26.01 -21.44
C LYS A 544 -7.57 25.22 -20.83
N TRP A 545 -7.29 24.07 -20.23
CA TRP A 545 -8.30 23.18 -19.64
C TRP A 545 -7.71 22.25 -18.57
N VAL A 546 -8.59 21.72 -17.71
CA VAL A 546 -8.23 20.70 -16.71
C VAL A 546 -9.38 19.71 -16.52
N VAL A 547 -9.04 18.46 -16.18
CA VAL A 547 -10.02 17.42 -15.85
C VAL A 547 -10.33 17.48 -14.35
N VAL A 548 -11.61 17.50 -13.99
CA VAL A 548 -12.07 17.52 -12.60
C VAL A 548 -13.01 16.34 -12.34
N THR A 549 -12.63 15.49 -11.40
CA THR A 549 -13.43 14.36 -10.92
C THR A 549 -14.17 14.74 -9.64
N CYS A 550 -15.48 14.47 -9.54
CA CYS A 550 -16.24 14.72 -8.33
C CYS A 550 -17.49 13.84 -8.19
N ASP A 551 -18.09 13.93 -7.00
CA ASP A 551 -19.33 13.24 -6.63
C ASP A 551 -20.57 13.74 -7.36
N GLY A 552 -21.61 12.91 -7.38
CA GLY A 552 -22.81 13.18 -8.18
C GLY A 552 -23.60 14.44 -7.79
N VAL A 553 -23.56 14.86 -6.51
CA VAL A 553 -24.23 16.10 -6.06
C VAL A 553 -23.49 17.34 -6.58
N PRO A 554 -22.18 17.53 -6.31
CA PRO A 554 -21.39 18.59 -6.96
C PRO A 554 -21.51 18.55 -8.48
N TYR A 555 -21.39 17.39 -9.12
CA TYR A 555 -21.51 17.24 -10.58
C TYR A 555 -22.85 17.80 -11.09
N HIS A 556 -23.97 17.46 -10.44
CA HIS A 556 -25.30 17.97 -10.80
C HIS A 556 -25.43 19.50 -10.65
N HIS A 557 -24.72 20.11 -9.69
CA HIS A 557 -24.67 21.57 -9.56
C HIS A 557 -23.79 22.23 -10.64
N ILE A 558 -22.63 21.64 -10.95
CA ILE A 558 -21.72 22.14 -12.00
C ILE A 558 -22.44 22.18 -13.36
N GLN A 559 -23.16 21.11 -13.73
CA GLN A 559 -23.84 21.02 -15.02
C GLN A 559 -24.85 22.17 -15.27
N LYS A 560 -25.36 22.83 -14.23
CA LYS A 560 -26.27 24.00 -14.36
C LYS A 560 -25.57 25.30 -14.74
N MET A 561 -24.26 25.39 -14.52
CA MET A 561 -23.43 26.57 -14.79
C MET A 561 -22.19 26.24 -15.63
N LYS A 562 -22.14 25.05 -16.25
CA LYS A 562 -21.00 24.56 -17.04
C LYS A 562 -20.60 25.49 -18.18
N LYS A 563 -21.56 26.26 -18.73
CA LYS A 563 -21.31 27.28 -19.75
C LYS A 563 -20.41 28.42 -19.26
N ASP A 564 -20.41 28.72 -17.96
CA ASP A 564 -19.55 29.73 -17.33
C ASP A 564 -18.08 29.26 -17.25
N PHE A 565 -17.82 27.95 -17.42
CA PHE A 565 -16.54 27.29 -17.21
C PHE A 565 -16.09 26.44 -18.44
N PRO A 566 -15.82 27.06 -19.61
CA PRO A 566 -15.50 26.34 -20.85
C PRO A 566 -14.18 25.56 -20.84
N TRP A 567 -13.33 25.80 -19.84
CA TRP A 567 -12.07 25.08 -19.59
C TRP A 567 -12.27 23.74 -18.85
N LEU A 568 -13.47 23.47 -18.34
CA LEU A 568 -13.75 22.37 -17.44
C LEU A 568 -14.16 21.09 -18.20
N ILE A 569 -13.37 20.03 -18.05
CA ILE A 569 -13.78 18.66 -18.41
C ILE A 569 -14.20 17.96 -17.12
N LEU A 570 -15.51 17.68 -16.98
CA LEU A 570 -16.08 17.17 -15.74
C LEU A 570 -16.33 15.65 -15.81
N ILE A 571 -15.81 14.92 -14.84
CA ILE A 571 -15.81 13.45 -14.81
C ILE A 571 -16.50 12.93 -13.55
N PRO A 572 -17.35 11.88 -13.62
CA PRO A 572 -17.92 11.26 -12.44
C PRO A 572 -16.88 10.45 -11.64
N GLY A 573 -16.95 10.51 -10.32
CA GLY A 573 -16.21 9.61 -9.44
C GLY A 573 -16.59 8.14 -9.67
N ALA A 574 -15.62 7.30 -10.03
CA ALA A 574 -15.86 5.91 -10.43
C ALA A 574 -16.25 5.01 -9.25
N LEU A 575 -15.76 5.27 -8.03
CA LEU A 575 -16.21 4.57 -6.83
C LEU A 575 -17.66 4.96 -6.50
N HIS A 576 -17.98 6.25 -6.55
CA HIS A 576 -19.34 6.72 -6.28
C HIS A 576 -20.35 6.31 -7.36
N GLU A 577 -19.94 6.17 -8.63
CA GLU A 577 -20.75 5.56 -9.68
C GLU A 577 -20.99 4.07 -9.39
N GLU A 578 -19.95 3.27 -9.13
CA GLU A 578 -20.07 1.84 -8.79
C GLU A 578 -20.99 1.60 -7.57
N MET A 579 -20.84 2.41 -6.51
CA MET A 579 -21.69 2.37 -5.32
C MET A 579 -23.17 2.64 -5.64
N ASN A 580 -23.44 3.64 -6.49
CA ASN A 580 -24.82 3.99 -6.84
C ASN A 580 -25.43 3.04 -7.88
N MET A 581 -24.64 2.39 -8.74
CA MET A 581 -25.13 1.31 -9.61
C MET A 581 -25.59 0.14 -8.75
N LEU A 582 -24.78 -0.28 -7.77
CA LEU A 582 -25.12 -1.34 -6.84
C LEU A 582 -26.39 -1.00 -6.02
N LYS A 583 -26.48 0.22 -5.53
CA LYS A 583 -27.67 0.71 -4.80
C LYS A 583 -28.92 0.74 -5.68
N ALA A 584 -28.83 1.22 -6.92
CA ALA A 584 -29.96 1.24 -7.85
C ALA A 584 -30.43 -0.18 -8.21
N PHE A 585 -29.50 -1.13 -8.36
CA PHE A 585 -29.84 -2.54 -8.52
C PHE A 585 -30.56 -3.11 -7.30
N VAL A 586 -30.08 -2.82 -6.08
CA VAL A 586 -30.72 -3.23 -4.83
C VAL A 586 -32.11 -2.60 -4.66
N GLU A 587 -32.27 -1.31 -4.96
CA GLU A 587 -33.55 -0.60 -4.87
C GLU A 587 -34.58 -1.11 -5.89
N LEU A 588 -34.16 -1.46 -7.11
CA LEU A 588 -35.01 -2.07 -8.14
C LEU A 588 -35.54 -3.45 -7.72
N ASN A 589 -34.64 -4.31 -7.23
CA ASN A 589 -34.95 -5.70 -6.87
C ASN A 589 -35.48 -5.86 -5.44
N TRP A 590 -35.62 -4.77 -4.67
CA TRP A 590 -35.95 -4.82 -3.25
C TRP A 590 -37.27 -5.54 -2.96
N ASN A 591 -38.34 -5.14 -3.66
CA ASN A 591 -39.68 -5.72 -3.50
C ASN A 591 -39.86 -7.05 -4.26
N ILE A 592 -38.88 -7.46 -5.08
CA ILE A 592 -38.94 -8.67 -5.90
C ILE A 592 -38.39 -9.87 -5.10
N ASP A 593 -37.17 -9.75 -4.58
CA ASP A 593 -36.47 -10.86 -3.92
C ASP A 593 -35.34 -10.42 -2.97
N ILE A 594 -34.78 -9.22 -3.11
CA ILE A 594 -33.63 -8.80 -2.29
C ILE A 594 -33.99 -8.51 -0.83
N ARG A 595 -35.24 -8.11 -0.52
CA ARG A 595 -35.70 -7.99 0.88
C ARG A 595 -35.61 -9.33 1.60
N ASP A 596 -36.03 -10.41 0.95
CA ASP A 596 -36.04 -11.76 1.52
C ASP A 596 -34.64 -12.38 1.53
N PHE A 597 -33.80 -12.06 0.54
CA PHE A 597 -32.35 -12.31 0.64
C PHE A 597 -31.74 -11.64 1.87
N ALA A 598 -32.05 -10.37 2.15
CA ALA A 598 -31.55 -9.67 3.33
C ALA A 598 -32.05 -10.32 4.64
N LYS A 599 -33.32 -10.75 4.70
CA LYS A 599 -33.84 -11.57 5.82
C LYS A 599 -33.01 -12.86 5.99
N CYS A 600 -32.67 -13.56 4.90
CA CYS A 600 -31.81 -14.76 4.92
C CYS A 600 -30.39 -14.49 5.47
N GLN A 601 -29.81 -13.33 5.15
CA GLN A 601 -28.50 -12.92 5.67
C GLN A 601 -28.55 -12.42 7.14
N GLY A 602 -29.70 -12.53 7.80
CA GLY A 602 -29.85 -12.23 9.23
C GLY A 602 -30.25 -10.78 9.56
N TYR A 603 -30.62 -9.97 8.57
CA TYR A 603 -31.17 -8.62 8.79
C TYR A 603 -32.65 -8.77 9.19
N ARG A 604 -32.95 -8.58 10.48
CA ARG A 604 -34.27 -8.89 11.09
C ARG A 604 -35.14 -7.67 11.32
N THR A 605 -34.56 -6.53 11.69
CA THR A 605 -35.32 -5.30 11.99
C THR A 605 -35.45 -4.41 10.76
N GLU A 606 -36.49 -3.57 10.68
CA GLU A 606 -36.64 -2.65 9.55
C GLU A 606 -35.43 -1.69 9.43
N ASN A 607 -34.83 -1.25 10.56
CA ASN A 607 -33.59 -0.46 10.53
C ASN A 607 -32.40 -1.22 9.90
N GLN A 608 -32.28 -2.53 10.17
CA GLN A 608 -31.28 -3.39 9.54
C GLN A 608 -31.55 -3.60 8.05
N LEU A 609 -32.82 -3.83 7.67
CA LEU A 609 -33.22 -3.96 6.27
C LEU A 609 -33.00 -2.65 5.49
N GLN A 610 -33.31 -1.49 6.07
CA GLN A 610 -33.03 -0.17 5.48
C GLN A 610 -31.52 0.10 5.35
N PHE A 611 -30.70 -0.34 6.30
CA PHE A 611 -29.23 -0.26 6.19
C PHE A 611 -28.71 -1.07 5.00
N PHE A 612 -29.23 -2.29 4.80
CA PHE A 612 -28.89 -3.12 3.64
C PHE A 612 -29.38 -2.48 2.32
N LYS A 613 -30.65 -2.05 2.27
CA LYS A 613 -31.29 -1.43 1.10
C LYS A 613 -30.55 -0.19 0.61
N LYS A 614 -30.06 0.64 1.54
CA LYS A 614 -29.29 1.87 1.24
C LYS A 614 -27.85 1.60 0.82
N CYS A 615 -27.39 0.34 0.87
CA CYS A 615 -26.00 -0.08 0.66
C CYS A 615 -25.00 0.71 1.52
N SER A 616 -25.33 0.95 2.79
CA SER A 616 -24.56 1.85 3.67
C SER A 616 -23.13 1.39 4.02
N ASP A 617 -22.77 0.14 3.71
CA ASP A 617 -21.41 -0.39 3.79
C ASP A 617 -21.10 -1.06 2.44
N HIS A 618 -20.40 -0.34 1.56
CA HIS A 618 -20.16 -0.78 0.18
C HIS A 618 -19.47 -2.14 0.09
N HIS A 619 -18.52 -2.42 0.98
CA HIS A 619 -17.81 -3.70 0.99
C HIS A 619 -18.75 -4.86 1.37
N LYS A 620 -19.60 -4.68 2.39
CA LYS A 620 -20.62 -5.69 2.74
C LYS A 620 -21.68 -5.85 1.66
N SER A 621 -22.15 -4.76 1.07
CA SER A 621 -23.15 -4.80 -0.01
C SER A 621 -22.58 -5.47 -1.26
N TRP A 622 -21.32 -5.20 -1.62
CA TRP A 622 -20.64 -5.91 -2.70
C TRP A 622 -20.51 -7.40 -2.40
N ASP A 623 -19.98 -7.78 -1.23
CA ASP A 623 -19.81 -9.19 -0.88
C ASP A 623 -21.17 -9.94 -0.81
N SER A 624 -22.22 -9.27 -0.34
CA SER A 624 -23.57 -9.82 -0.25
C SER A 624 -24.25 -9.97 -1.61
N ILE A 625 -24.18 -8.95 -2.48
CA ILE A 625 -24.91 -8.94 -3.76
C ILE A 625 -24.09 -9.57 -4.89
N CYS A 626 -22.85 -9.10 -5.11
CA CYS A 626 -22.04 -9.51 -6.24
C CYS A 626 -21.41 -10.90 -6.06
N ASN A 627 -21.26 -11.40 -4.81
CA ASN A 627 -20.77 -12.75 -4.55
C ASN A 627 -21.89 -13.70 -4.10
N ILE A 628 -22.53 -13.47 -2.94
CA ILE A 628 -23.47 -14.43 -2.35
C ILE A 628 -24.78 -14.54 -3.15
N TYR A 629 -25.48 -13.42 -3.36
CA TYR A 629 -26.74 -13.36 -4.10
C TYR A 629 -26.55 -13.76 -5.57
N ARG A 630 -25.53 -13.22 -6.26
CA ARG A 630 -25.20 -13.62 -7.65
C ARG A 630 -25.01 -15.12 -7.76
N HIS A 631 -24.17 -15.72 -6.91
CA HIS A 631 -23.92 -17.16 -6.95
C HIS A 631 -25.21 -17.97 -6.70
N ALA A 632 -26.06 -17.53 -5.76
CA ALA A 632 -27.34 -18.17 -5.50
C ALA A 632 -28.28 -18.10 -6.71
N MET A 633 -28.52 -16.90 -7.26
CA MET A 633 -29.49 -16.71 -8.34
C MET A 633 -29.01 -17.28 -9.68
N VAL A 634 -27.72 -17.13 -10.03
CA VAL A 634 -27.11 -17.80 -11.20
C VAL A 634 -27.28 -19.32 -11.10
N SER A 635 -27.03 -19.91 -9.92
CA SER A 635 -27.19 -21.36 -9.72
C SER A 635 -28.61 -21.82 -10.03
N GLU A 636 -29.64 -21.07 -9.60
CA GLU A 636 -31.04 -21.47 -9.79
C GLU A 636 -31.61 -21.09 -11.16
N LEU A 637 -31.05 -20.09 -11.85
CA LEU A 637 -31.38 -19.79 -13.26
C LEU A 637 -30.75 -20.80 -14.23
N MET A 638 -29.58 -21.36 -13.90
CA MET A 638 -28.97 -22.43 -14.71
C MET A 638 -29.54 -23.83 -14.40
N TRP A 639 -30.06 -24.03 -13.18
CA TRP A 639 -30.50 -25.35 -12.71
C TRP A 639 -31.49 -26.08 -13.63
N PRO A 640 -32.56 -25.45 -14.17
CA PRO A 640 -33.56 -26.14 -14.99
C PRO A 640 -32.98 -26.68 -16.31
N TYR A 641 -32.03 -25.97 -16.92
CA TYR A 641 -31.31 -26.42 -18.11
C TYR A 641 -30.35 -27.56 -17.81
N VAL A 642 -29.61 -27.47 -16.70
CA VAL A 642 -28.62 -28.48 -16.29
C VAL A 642 -29.26 -29.82 -15.92
N ILE A 643 -30.55 -29.83 -15.53
CA ILE A 643 -31.31 -31.07 -15.29
C ILE A 643 -32.11 -31.56 -16.51
N SER A 644 -32.33 -30.72 -17.53
CA SER A 644 -33.06 -31.12 -18.75
C SER A 644 -32.16 -31.67 -19.85
N GLU A 645 -30.89 -31.28 -19.88
CA GLU A 645 -29.91 -31.74 -20.88
C GLU A 645 -28.95 -32.79 -20.33
N GLU A 646 -28.72 -33.85 -21.10
CA GLU A 646 -27.72 -34.89 -20.77
C GLU A 646 -26.28 -34.36 -20.87
N ASN A 647 -26.02 -33.44 -21.80
CA ASN A 647 -24.71 -32.83 -22.06
C ASN A 647 -24.82 -31.29 -22.07
N PRO A 648 -25.01 -30.63 -20.91
CA PRO A 648 -25.24 -29.19 -20.84
C PRO A 648 -24.01 -28.40 -21.31
N SER A 649 -24.24 -27.40 -22.17
CA SER A 649 -23.19 -26.51 -22.69
C SER A 649 -23.55 -25.05 -22.51
N VAL A 650 -22.55 -24.15 -22.53
CA VAL A 650 -22.78 -22.70 -22.39
C VAL A 650 -23.62 -22.17 -23.55
N GLU A 651 -23.28 -22.56 -24.78
CA GLU A 651 -24.01 -22.15 -25.99
C GLU A 651 -25.44 -22.71 -26.02
N GLY A 652 -25.62 -23.96 -25.57
CA GLY A 652 -26.95 -24.56 -25.39
C GLY A 652 -27.78 -23.82 -24.33
N TYR A 653 -27.19 -23.48 -23.18
CA TYR A 653 -27.86 -22.69 -22.14
C TYR A 653 -28.31 -21.32 -22.66
N LEU A 654 -27.45 -20.61 -23.40
CA LEU A 654 -27.79 -19.28 -23.93
C LEU A 654 -28.98 -19.35 -24.90
N LYS A 655 -29.01 -20.34 -25.79
CA LYS A 655 -30.16 -20.58 -26.69
C LYS A 655 -31.42 -20.98 -25.93
N TRP A 656 -31.29 -21.90 -24.98
CA TRP A 656 -32.40 -22.35 -24.13
C TRP A 656 -33.00 -21.21 -23.30
N ALA A 657 -32.16 -20.35 -22.71
CA ALA A 657 -32.57 -19.21 -21.91
C ALA A 657 -33.26 -18.12 -22.74
N GLN A 658 -32.80 -17.87 -23.97
CA GLN A 658 -33.44 -16.94 -24.91
C GLN A 658 -34.85 -17.40 -25.33
N ASN A 659 -35.08 -18.71 -25.37
CA ASN A 659 -36.37 -19.30 -25.75
C ASN A 659 -37.36 -19.47 -24.58
N GLN A 660 -36.99 -19.10 -23.34
CA GLN A 660 -37.91 -19.19 -22.21
C GLN A 660 -39.05 -18.17 -22.31
N THR A 661 -40.27 -18.60 -22.01
CA THR A 661 -41.48 -17.76 -21.99
C THR A 661 -41.81 -17.23 -20.59
N ASP A 662 -41.44 -17.95 -19.53
CA ASP A 662 -41.72 -17.56 -18.14
C ASP A 662 -41.21 -16.15 -17.82
N HIS A 663 -42.13 -15.29 -17.39
CA HIS A 663 -41.87 -13.88 -17.13
C HIS A 663 -40.94 -13.68 -15.92
N MET A 664 -41.02 -14.55 -14.90
CA MET A 664 -40.15 -14.44 -13.73
C MET A 664 -38.71 -14.86 -14.08
N PHE A 665 -38.54 -16.00 -14.74
CA PHE A 665 -37.25 -16.44 -15.26
C PHE A 665 -36.58 -15.35 -16.11
N ARG A 666 -37.29 -14.81 -17.11
CA ARG A 666 -36.76 -13.76 -18.00
C ARG A 666 -36.33 -12.51 -17.23
N LEU A 667 -37.19 -12.01 -16.33
CA LEU A 667 -36.87 -10.83 -15.53
C LEU A 667 -35.63 -11.05 -14.66
N LYS A 668 -35.54 -12.19 -13.95
CA LYS A 668 -34.37 -12.50 -13.12
C LYS A 668 -33.12 -12.77 -13.96
N TYR A 669 -33.25 -13.37 -15.15
CA TYR A 669 -32.15 -13.55 -16.10
C TYR A 669 -31.58 -12.21 -16.55
N GLU A 670 -32.41 -11.26 -16.99
CA GLU A 670 -31.97 -9.91 -17.38
C GLU A 670 -31.32 -9.17 -16.20
N GLN A 671 -31.93 -9.20 -15.02
CA GLN A 671 -31.38 -8.57 -13.82
C GLN A 671 -30.01 -9.13 -13.44
N VAL A 672 -29.79 -10.45 -13.52
CA VAL A 672 -28.54 -11.09 -13.09
C VAL A 672 -27.46 -11.09 -14.16
N PHE A 673 -27.76 -11.56 -15.37
CA PHE A 673 -26.77 -11.76 -16.44
C PHE A 673 -26.49 -10.49 -17.25
N ILE A 674 -27.38 -9.49 -17.23
CA ILE A 674 -27.17 -8.20 -17.91
C ILE A 674 -26.80 -7.13 -16.89
N TYR A 675 -27.72 -6.78 -15.98
CA TYR A 675 -27.55 -5.59 -15.13
C TYR A 675 -26.56 -5.78 -13.96
N LEU A 676 -26.64 -6.89 -13.22
CA LEU A 676 -25.68 -7.18 -12.15
C LEU A 676 -24.29 -7.53 -12.72
N GLN A 677 -24.24 -8.21 -13.86
CA GLN A 677 -22.99 -8.44 -14.57
C GLN A 677 -22.35 -7.14 -15.07
N ALA A 678 -23.13 -6.15 -15.50
CA ALA A 678 -22.61 -4.82 -15.85
C ALA A 678 -21.93 -4.12 -14.66
N ILE A 679 -22.47 -4.20 -13.44
CA ILE A 679 -21.81 -3.66 -12.23
C ILE A 679 -20.44 -4.33 -12.01
N ILE A 680 -20.36 -5.65 -12.20
CA ILE A 680 -19.12 -6.42 -12.06
C ILE A 680 -18.12 -6.04 -13.15
N ASN A 681 -18.57 -5.95 -14.40
CA ASN A 681 -17.74 -5.53 -15.53
C ASN A 681 -17.23 -4.09 -15.38
N PHE A 682 -18.04 -3.17 -14.83
CA PHE A 682 -17.61 -1.82 -14.52
C PHE A 682 -16.47 -1.80 -13.50
N ARG A 683 -16.61 -2.55 -12.38
CA ARG A 683 -15.51 -2.72 -11.42
C ARG A 683 -14.26 -3.31 -12.09
N THR A 684 -14.41 -4.35 -12.90
CA THR A 684 -13.29 -4.97 -13.62
C THR A 684 -12.60 -3.95 -14.53
N GLY A 685 -13.36 -3.18 -15.31
CA GLY A 685 -12.83 -2.13 -16.18
C GLY A 685 -12.09 -1.03 -15.40
N VAL A 686 -12.57 -0.69 -14.20
CA VAL A 686 -11.86 0.21 -13.27
C VAL A 686 -10.57 -0.41 -12.72
N ARG A 687 -10.58 -1.68 -12.29
CA ARG A 687 -9.43 -2.36 -11.64
C ARG A 687 -8.29 -2.72 -12.58
N PHE A 688 -8.62 -3.12 -13.80
CA PHE A 688 -7.65 -3.54 -14.83
C PHE A 688 -7.35 -2.44 -15.86
N ASN A 689 -7.88 -1.22 -15.64
CA ASN A 689 -7.83 -0.10 -16.59
C ASN A 689 -8.21 -0.52 -18.03
N ARG A 690 -9.43 -1.03 -18.20
CA ARG A 690 -10.04 -1.36 -19.50
C ARG A 690 -11.14 -0.33 -19.79
N PRO A 691 -10.86 0.73 -20.57
CA PRO A 691 -11.82 1.81 -20.79
C PRO A 691 -13.06 1.35 -21.57
N LEU A 692 -12.89 0.46 -22.56
CA LEU A 692 -13.97 -0.11 -23.35
C LEU A 692 -14.95 -0.91 -22.46
N LEU A 693 -14.45 -1.89 -21.69
CA LEU A 693 -15.27 -2.62 -20.72
C LEU A 693 -16.02 -1.71 -19.75
N ARG A 694 -15.35 -0.67 -19.20
CA ARG A 694 -15.97 0.30 -18.27
C ARG A 694 -17.11 1.07 -18.96
N PHE A 695 -16.88 1.58 -20.17
CA PHE A 695 -17.85 2.35 -20.94
C PHE A 695 -19.04 1.49 -21.37
N ALA A 696 -18.78 0.30 -21.94
CA ALA A 696 -19.83 -0.63 -22.34
C ALA A 696 -20.66 -1.12 -21.14
N ALA A 697 -20.03 -1.41 -20.00
CA ALA A 697 -20.72 -1.74 -18.75
C ALA A 697 -21.63 -0.60 -18.27
N ARG A 698 -21.16 0.65 -18.32
CA ARG A 698 -21.99 1.81 -17.98
C ARG A 698 -23.20 1.94 -18.91
N ARG A 699 -23.00 1.82 -20.23
CA ARG A 699 -24.09 1.86 -21.22
C ARG A 699 -25.11 0.73 -21.06
N ILE A 700 -24.67 -0.49 -20.72
CA ILE A 700 -25.58 -1.61 -20.40
C ILE A 700 -26.42 -1.30 -19.16
N PHE A 701 -25.83 -0.68 -18.12
CA PHE A 701 -26.54 -0.36 -16.89
C PHE A 701 -27.45 0.88 -17.01
N ALA A 702 -27.13 1.82 -17.90
CA ALA A 702 -27.77 3.12 -18.03
C ALA A 702 -29.32 3.15 -18.06
N PRO A 703 -30.04 2.17 -18.67
CA PRO A 703 -31.50 2.11 -18.60
C PRO A 703 -32.06 2.14 -17.16
N ILE A 704 -31.35 1.58 -16.16
CA ILE A 704 -31.81 1.57 -14.76
C ILE A 704 -31.91 2.99 -14.18
N TRP A 705 -31.01 3.90 -14.57
CA TRP A 705 -31.09 5.31 -14.15
C TRP A 705 -32.38 6.00 -14.63
N SER A 706 -32.89 5.56 -15.78
CA SER A 706 -34.16 6.03 -16.38
C SER A 706 -35.38 5.32 -15.81
N ALA A 707 -35.24 4.03 -15.46
CA ALA A 707 -36.30 3.20 -14.90
C ALA A 707 -36.77 3.67 -13.51
N ARG A 708 -35.86 3.98 -12.58
CA ARG A 708 -36.19 4.33 -11.18
C ARG A 708 -35.78 5.77 -10.83
N ARG A 709 -35.84 6.13 -9.53
CA ARG A 709 -35.71 7.52 -9.03
C ARG A 709 -34.24 7.98 -8.90
N HIS A 710 -33.48 7.93 -10.00
CA HIS A 710 -32.05 8.32 -10.03
C HIS A 710 -31.79 9.56 -10.93
N PRO A 711 -32.42 10.73 -10.68
CA PRO A 711 -32.34 11.89 -11.57
C PRO A 711 -30.93 12.47 -11.70
N ILE A 712 -30.09 12.34 -10.67
CA ILE A 712 -28.69 12.78 -10.69
C ILE A 712 -27.86 11.89 -11.63
N TYR A 713 -27.83 10.57 -11.39
CA TYR A 713 -27.01 9.65 -12.20
C TYR A 713 -27.48 9.52 -13.66
N ARG A 714 -28.78 9.69 -13.93
CA ARG A 714 -29.31 9.80 -15.30
C ARG A 714 -28.80 11.05 -16.03
N LEU A 715 -28.66 12.17 -15.34
CA LEU A 715 -28.05 13.37 -15.93
C LEU A 715 -26.55 13.15 -16.15
N ILE A 716 -25.85 12.63 -15.14
CA ILE A 716 -24.41 12.35 -15.19
C ILE A 716 -24.06 11.50 -16.40
N GLU A 717 -24.69 10.34 -16.55
CA GLU A 717 -24.43 9.39 -17.63
C GLU A 717 -24.56 10.04 -19.02
N VAL A 718 -25.68 10.72 -19.29
CA VAL A 718 -25.91 11.39 -20.58
C VAL A 718 -24.95 12.57 -20.82
N THR A 719 -24.68 13.39 -19.80
CA THR A 719 -23.81 14.58 -19.94
C THR A 719 -22.31 14.26 -19.95
N ASP A 720 -21.91 13.09 -19.45
CA ASP A 720 -20.54 12.59 -19.59
C ASP A 720 -20.31 12.04 -21.00
N GLU A 721 -21.23 11.24 -21.55
CA GLU A 721 -21.11 10.73 -22.92
C GLU A 721 -21.16 11.85 -23.97
N GLU A 722 -22.07 12.82 -23.83
CA GLU A 722 -22.12 14.02 -24.68
C GLU A 722 -20.80 14.81 -24.65
N GLN A 723 -20.22 14.98 -23.46
CA GLN A 723 -18.93 15.65 -23.30
C GLN A 723 -17.80 14.83 -23.96
N MET A 724 -17.78 13.51 -23.77
CA MET A 724 -16.76 12.65 -24.37
C MET A 724 -16.81 12.68 -25.91
N LEU A 725 -18.00 12.70 -26.52
CA LEU A 725 -18.15 12.82 -27.98
C LEU A 725 -17.65 14.18 -28.53
N ARG A 726 -17.76 15.26 -27.74
CA ARG A 726 -17.31 16.61 -28.12
C ARG A 726 -15.81 16.85 -28.03
N LEU A 727 -15.07 15.98 -27.33
CA LEU A 727 -13.61 16.07 -27.21
C LEU A 727 -12.90 15.57 -28.48
N LYS A 728 -11.73 16.15 -28.77
CA LYS A 728 -10.83 15.60 -29.80
C LYS A 728 -10.47 14.14 -29.48
N PRO A 729 -10.47 13.21 -30.45
CA PRO A 729 -10.25 11.79 -30.20
C PRO A 729 -8.98 11.48 -29.40
N GLU A 730 -7.87 12.17 -29.70
CA GLU A 730 -6.59 12.06 -28.98
C GLU A 730 -6.74 12.36 -27.47
N ILE A 731 -7.44 13.45 -27.15
CA ILE A 731 -7.68 13.92 -25.77
C ILE A 731 -8.66 13.00 -25.06
N ARG A 732 -9.73 12.59 -25.76
CA ARG A 732 -10.70 11.62 -25.25
C ARG A 732 -10.04 10.30 -24.86
N ASN A 733 -9.22 9.72 -25.74
CA ASN A 733 -8.54 8.46 -25.49
C ASN A 733 -7.57 8.60 -24.30
N LEU A 734 -6.76 9.66 -24.28
CA LEU A 734 -5.83 9.96 -23.19
C LEU A 734 -6.54 10.15 -21.84
N ILE A 735 -7.73 10.77 -21.81
CA ILE A 735 -8.54 10.91 -20.58
C ILE A 735 -9.08 9.54 -20.14
N GLN A 736 -9.61 8.75 -21.08
CA GLN A 736 -10.15 7.42 -20.81
C GLN A 736 -9.11 6.42 -20.26
N GLU A 737 -7.84 6.57 -20.65
CA GLU A 737 -6.70 5.80 -20.12
C GLU A 737 -6.24 6.24 -18.71
N ARG A 738 -6.52 7.48 -18.28
CA ARG A 738 -5.95 8.09 -17.05
C ARG A 738 -6.97 8.46 -15.97
N ILE A 739 -8.27 8.36 -16.24
CA ILE A 739 -9.37 8.47 -15.25
C ILE A 739 -9.27 7.47 -14.09
N VAL A 740 -8.53 6.37 -14.24
CA VAL A 740 -8.21 5.42 -13.17
C VAL A 740 -6.70 5.24 -13.02
N THR A 741 -6.26 4.99 -11.79
CA THR A 741 -4.85 5.03 -11.39
C THR A 741 -4.48 3.83 -10.53
N SER A 742 -3.40 3.13 -10.88
CA SER A 742 -2.72 2.23 -9.94
C SER A 742 -1.69 3.03 -9.13
N ARG A 743 -1.65 2.83 -7.81
CA ARG A 743 -0.59 3.38 -6.93
C ARG A 743 0.46 2.34 -6.54
N SER A 744 0.16 1.06 -6.72
CA SER A 744 1.03 -0.08 -6.38
C SER A 744 1.87 -0.58 -7.55
N LYS A 745 1.81 0.09 -8.72
CA LYS A 745 2.33 -0.38 -10.02
C LYS A 745 1.73 -1.70 -10.53
N LEU A 746 0.73 -2.26 -9.83
CA LEU A 746 0.05 -3.49 -10.26
C LEU A 746 -1.05 -3.18 -11.26
N SER A 747 -1.08 -3.90 -12.38
CA SER A 747 -2.03 -3.73 -13.49
C SER A 747 -3.48 -3.98 -13.08
N ASN A 748 -3.72 -4.84 -12.10
CA ASN A 748 -5.05 -5.21 -11.58
C ASN A 748 -5.49 -4.41 -10.33
N GLN A 749 -4.75 -3.37 -9.94
CA GLN A 749 -5.04 -2.55 -8.74
C GLN A 749 -5.30 -1.07 -9.05
N HIS A 750 -5.82 -0.76 -10.24
CA HIS A 750 -6.29 0.59 -10.53
C HIS A 750 -7.49 0.98 -9.63
N GLN A 751 -7.65 2.28 -9.41
CA GLN A 751 -8.69 2.90 -8.59
C GLN A 751 -9.18 4.18 -9.25
N GLY A 752 -10.45 4.55 -9.04
CA GLY A 752 -10.94 5.89 -9.37
C GLY A 752 -10.23 6.97 -8.55
N HIS A 753 -10.12 8.17 -9.10
CA HIS A 753 -9.52 9.32 -8.41
C HIS A 753 -10.24 9.70 -7.11
N ASP A 754 -11.55 9.51 -7.08
CA ASP A 754 -12.42 9.67 -5.90
C ASP A 754 -12.08 8.68 -4.79
N ALA A 755 -11.84 7.39 -5.12
CA ALA A 755 -11.40 6.40 -4.15
C ALA A 755 -10.02 6.74 -3.54
N ILE A 756 -9.10 7.26 -4.35
CA ILE A 756 -7.78 7.69 -3.88
C ILE A 756 -7.90 8.93 -2.99
N LEU A 757 -8.79 9.87 -3.34
CA LEU A 757 -9.11 11.02 -2.52
C LEU A 757 -9.72 10.61 -1.17
N GLU A 758 -10.62 9.63 -1.12
CA GLU A 758 -11.20 9.12 0.14
C GLU A 758 -10.12 8.56 1.09
N GLU A 759 -9.09 7.89 0.55
CA GLU A 759 -7.93 7.41 1.32
C GLU A 759 -7.00 8.54 1.79
N ILE A 760 -6.77 9.56 0.95
CA ILE A 760 -6.04 10.76 1.34
C ILE A 760 -6.82 11.50 2.44
N ASN A 761 -8.14 11.60 2.34
CA ASN A 761 -9.01 12.21 3.34
C ASN A 761 -8.99 11.47 4.68
N LYS A 762 -8.91 10.14 4.67
CA LYS A 762 -8.65 9.34 5.89
C LYS A 762 -7.29 9.68 6.50
N SER A 763 -6.27 9.90 5.66
CA SER A 763 -4.93 10.31 6.09
C SER A 763 -4.90 11.73 6.66
N LEU A 764 -5.51 12.72 5.98
CA LEU A 764 -5.66 14.11 6.46
C LEU A 764 -6.40 14.16 7.81
N LYS A 765 -7.51 13.41 7.94
CA LYS A 765 -8.26 13.28 9.20
C LYS A 765 -7.44 12.67 10.33
N SER A 766 -6.33 11.97 10.06
CA SER A 766 -5.40 11.50 11.10
C SER A 766 -4.43 12.59 11.57
N LEU A 767 -4.18 13.64 10.78
CA LEU A 767 -3.18 14.68 11.10
C LEU A 767 -3.77 15.88 11.83
N ILE A 768 -5.09 16.03 11.84
CA ILE A 768 -5.80 17.18 12.43
C ILE A 768 -6.32 16.88 13.85
N PRO A 769 -6.43 17.90 14.72
CA PRO A 769 -7.01 17.74 16.06
C PRO A 769 -8.51 17.42 16.02
N PRO A 770 -9.09 16.89 17.12
CA PRO A 770 -10.52 16.56 17.23
C PRO A 770 -11.48 17.74 16.97
N ILE A 771 -11.02 18.98 17.18
CA ILE A 771 -11.73 20.20 16.80
C ILE A 771 -10.81 20.94 15.82
N PRO A 772 -10.90 20.67 14.50
CA PRO A 772 -10.03 21.28 13.52
C PRO A 772 -10.50 22.69 13.16
N SER A 773 -9.55 23.50 12.69
CA SER A 773 -9.78 24.79 12.04
C SER A 773 -9.33 24.68 10.59
N GLN A 774 -9.70 25.66 9.75
CA GLN A 774 -9.19 25.76 8.38
C GLN A 774 -7.65 25.66 8.32
N ARG A 775 -6.93 26.33 9.24
CA ARG A 775 -5.46 26.26 9.34
C ARG A 775 -4.93 24.85 9.60
N HIS A 776 -5.57 24.09 10.49
CA HIS A 776 -5.17 22.71 10.75
C HIS A 776 -5.31 21.83 9.49
N TRP A 777 -6.34 22.07 8.66
CA TRP A 777 -6.54 21.36 7.40
C TRP A 777 -5.49 21.70 6.34
N GLU A 778 -5.07 22.97 6.23
CA GLU A 778 -3.94 23.40 5.38
C GLU A 778 -2.64 22.70 5.78
N ILE A 779 -2.29 22.71 7.07
CA ILE A 779 -1.06 22.09 7.59
C ILE A 779 -1.05 20.59 7.28
N ALA A 780 -2.17 19.91 7.49
CA ALA A 780 -2.33 18.50 7.16
C ALA A 780 -2.17 18.26 5.65
N ALA A 781 -2.78 19.08 4.78
CA ALA A 781 -2.69 18.95 3.33
C ALA A 781 -1.26 19.09 2.82
N ARG A 782 -0.60 20.20 3.15
CA ARG A 782 0.77 20.53 2.71
C ARG A 782 1.81 19.50 3.14
N ASN A 783 1.58 18.83 4.29
CA ASN A 783 2.52 17.83 4.83
C ASN A 783 2.11 16.37 4.62
N CYS A 784 0.89 16.07 4.14
CA CYS A 784 0.34 14.71 4.14
C CYS A 784 1.26 13.67 3.48
N THR A 785 1.82 13.99 2.31
CA THR A 785 2.68 13.07 1.55
C THR A 785 4.04 12.84 2.20
N LYS A 786 4.64 13.90 2.77
CA LYS A 786 5.89 13.82 3.54
C LYS A 786 5.67 13.06 4.86
N PHE A 787 4.55 13.29 5.54
CA PHE A 787 4.21 12.60 6.79
C PHE A 787 3.97 11.11 6.58
N SER A 788 3.22 10.70 5.55
CA SER A 788 3.01 9.28 5.25
C SER A 788 4.33 8.55 4.97
N LYS A 789 5.27 9.20 4.26
CA LYS A 789 6.64 8.67 4.08
C LYS A 789 7.40 8.57 5.40
N LEU A 790 7.34 9.61 6.24
CA LEU A 790 8.01 9.61 7.56
C LEU A 790 7.47 8.49 8.45
N ARG A 791 6.15 8.27 8.49
CA ARG A 791 5.51 7.16 9.22
C ARG A 791 6.03 5.81 8.74
N THR A 792 6.05 5.56 7.43
CA THR A 792 6.59 4.32 6.85
C THR A 792 8.07 4.13 7.19
N ASN A 793 8.89 5.18 7.08
CA ASN A 793 10.32 5.11 7.42
C ASN A 793 10.51 4.77 8.91
N ILE A 794 9.81 5.45 9.83
CA ILE A 794 9.90 5.18 11.26
C ILE A 794 9.42 3.76 11.58
N PHE A 795 8.31 3.31 10.98
CA PHE A 795 7.80 1.94 11.15
C PHE A 795 8.83 0.88 10.72
N ASN A 796 9.48 1.07 9.58
CA ASN A 796 10.57 0.18 9.13
C ASN A 796 11.74 0.18 10.12
N ILE A 797 12.20 1.36 10.55
CA ILE A 797 13.33 1.53 11.49
C ILE A 797 13.05 0.82 12.83
N ILE A 798 11.84 0.93 13.37
CA ILE A 798 11.48 0.30 14.66
C ILE A 798 11.08 -1.18 14.54
N GLY A 799 11.22 -1.79 13.35
CA GLY A 799 10.81 -3.17 13.10
C GLY A 799 9.28 -3.39 13.08
N TYR A 800 8.49 -2.33 13.11
CA TYR A 800 7.03 -2.41 13.06
C TYR A 800 6.57 -2.65 11.62
N SER A 801 6.42 -3.91 11.26
CA SER A 801 5.51 -4.28 10.18
C SER A 801 4.07 -4.10 10.65
N GLU A 802 3.20 -3.46 9.85
CA GLU A 802 1.75 -3.39 10.10
C GLU A 802 1.16 -4.81 10.06
N SER A 803 1.27 -5.48 11.20
CA SER A 803 1.13 -6.93 11.31
C SER A 803 0.08 -7.36 12.35
N GLU A 804 -0.50 -6.45 13.11
CA GLU A 804 -1.55 -6.81 14.08
C GLU A 804 -2.91 -6.18 13.78
N VAL A 805 -3.85 -7.10 13.54
CA VAL A 805 -5.30 -7.00 13.75
C VAL A 805 -6.03 -5.84 13.06
N ASN A 806 -6.27 -6.04 11.76
CA ASN A 806 -7.63 -6.39 11.40
C ASN A 806 -7.66 -7.89 11.10
N GLU A 807 -8.03 -8.72 12.08
CA GLU A 807 -8.60 -10.01 11.72
C GLU A 807 -9.76 -9.74 10.75
N PRO A 808 -9.80 -10.37 9.57
CA PRO A 808 -10.98 -10.27 8.75
C PRO A 808 -12.12 -10.89 9.56
N ARG A 809 -13.11 -10.07 9.97
CA ARG A 809 -14.41 -10.54 10.49
C ARG A 809 -14.77 -11.78 9.69
N THR A 810 -14.84 -12.93 10.37
CA THR A 810 -14.85 -14.26 9.75
C THR A 810 -15.85 -14.27 8.61
N ARG A 811 -15.34 -14.15 7.37
CA ARG A 811 -16.21 -14.02 6.19
C ARG A 811 -17.01 -15.31 6.11
N PRO A 812 -18.35 -15.26 6.20
CA PRO A 812 -19.16 -16.46 5.99
C PRO A 812 -18.78 -17.04 4.63
N GLY A 813 -18.54 -18.35 4.57
CA GLY A 813 -18.20 -19.00 3.31
C GLY A 813 -19.35 -18.77 2.33
N PHE A 814 -19.10 -18.01 1.26
CA PHE A 814 -20.17 -17.54 0.37
C PHE A 814 -21.00 -18.69 -0.21
N THR A 815 -20.40 -19.87 -0.39
CA THR A 815 -21.06 -21.11 -0.78
C THR A 815 -22.12 -21.57 0.23
N VAL A 816 -21.89 -21.41 1.54
CA VAL A 816 -22.84 -21.79 2.60
C VAL A 816 -24.01 -20.81 2.64
N GLU A 817 -23.73 -19.51 2.63
CA GLU A 817 -24.79 -18.48 2.67
C GLU A 817 -25.62 -18.46 1.38
N SER A 818 -25.00 -18.68 0.22
CA SER A 818 -25.74 -18.82 -1.04
C SER A 818 -26.62 -20.07 -1.06
N ARG A 819 -26.14 -21.22 -0.55
CA ARG A 819 -26.98 -22.43 -0.38
C ARG A 819 -28.23 -22.16 0.47
N ARG A 820 -28.13 -21.39 1.55
CA ARG A 820 -29.30 -21.02 2.38
C ARG A 820 -30.37 -20.28 1.57
N PHE A 821 -29.97 -19.30 0.76
CA PHE A 821 -30.92 -18.56 -0.09
C PHE A 821 -31.47 -19.41 -1.24
N ARG A 822 -30.63 -20.24 -1.88
CA ARG A 822 -31.05 -21.21 -2.91
C ARG A 822 -32.16 -22.15 -2.43
N VAL A 823 -32.11 -22.60 -1.17
CA VAL A 823 -33.19 -23.42 -0.57
C VAL A 823 -34.51 -22.66 -0.50
N GLN A 824 -34.51 -21.35 -0.26
CA GLN A 824 -35.74 -20.54 -0.28
C GLN A 824 -36.27 -20.35 -1.70
N ILE A 825 -35.41 -20.00 -2.67
CA ILE A 825 -35.77 -19.88 -4.09
C ILE A 825 -36.46 -21.17 -4.58
N ARG A 826 -35.88 -22.35 -4.26
CA ARG A 826 -36.45 -23.66 -4.61
C ARG A 826 -37.78 -23.94 -3.92
N LYS A 827 -37.91 -23.64 -2.62
CA LYS A 827 -39.16 -23.84 -1.88
C LYS A 827 -40.32 -23.02 -2.44
N ALA A 828 -40.05 -21.81 -2.92
CA ALA A 828 -41.03 -20.96 -3.60
C ALA A 828 -41.19 -21.27 -5.10
N ASN A 829 -40.44 -22.24 -5.64
CA ASN A 829 -40.26 -22.49 -7.08
C ASN A 829 -39.87 -21.25 -7.92
N PHE A 830 -39.40 -20.17 -7.27
CA PHE A 830 -39.50 -18.78 -7.76
C PHE A 830 -39.02 -18.55 -9.20
N VAL A 831 -37.88 -19.12 -9.59
CA VAL A 831 -37.30 -18.99 -10.96
C VAL A 831 -37.33 -20.27 -11.78
N ASN A 832 -38.10 -21.29 -11.38
CA ASN A 832 -38.20 -22.52 -12.16
C ASN A 832 -39.22 -22.33 -13.32
N PRO A 833 -38.84 -22.38 -14.61
CA PRO A 833 -39.81 -22.17 -15.69
C PRO A 833 -40.76 -23.37 -15.89
N THR A 834 -40.54 -24.52 -15.23
CA THR A 834 -41.31 -25.75 -15.45
C THR A 834 -42.44 -26.02 -14.44
N ALA A 835 -42.78 -25.07 -13.56
CA ALA A 835 -43.91 -25.24 -12.64
C ALA A 835 -45.13 -24.44 -13.12
N ASP A 836 -46.26 -25.13 -13.25
CA ASP A 836 -47.50 -24.60 -13.80
C ASP A 836 -48.15 -23.52 -12.91
N ASN A 837 -48.97 -22.66 -13.53
CA ASN A 837 -49.85 -21.69 -12.87
C ASN A 837 -49.18 -20.81 -11.79
N ARG A 838 -47.99 -20.27 -12.06
CA ARG A 838 -47.33 -19.32 -11.15
C ARG A 838 -47.76 -17.88 -11.42
N ASP A 839 -48.34 -17.25 -10.41
CA ASP A 839 -48.59 -15.81 -10.41
C ASP A 839 -47.29 -15.00 -10.46
N PHE A 840 -47.31 -13.86 -11.13
CA PHE A 840 -46.16 -12.96 -11.23
C PHE A 840 -45.99 -12.14 -9.94
N GLN A 841 -45.52 -12.81 -8.87
CA GLN A 841 -45.40 -12.28 -7.51
C GLN A 841 -43.94 -12.22 -7.03
N ASN A 842 -43.70 -11.55 -5.90
CA ASN A 842 -42.40 -11.55 -5.24
C ASN A 842 -42.05 -12.92 -4.62
N LEU A 843 -40.78 -13.11 -4.21
CA LEU A 843 -40.29 -14.37 -3.64
C LEU A 843 -41.05 -14.83 -2.38
N GLY A 844 -41.67 -13.91 -1.64
CA GLY A 844 -42.51 -14.22 -0.49
C GLY A 844 -43.96 -14.60 -0.79
N GLY A 845 -44.45 -14.39 -2.02
CA GLY A 845 -45.88 -14.48 -2.35
C GLY A 845 -46.75 -13.40 -1.68
N GLU A 846 -46.12 -12.35 -1.15
CA GLU A 846 -46.78 -11.25 -0.43
C GLU A 846 -47.30 -10.15 -1.37
N LEU A 847 -46.68 -9.99 -2.55
CA LEU A 847 -46.90 -8.84 -3.45
C LEU A 847 -46.94 -9.26 -4.92
N THR A 848 -47.98 -8.86 -5.64
CA THR A 848 -48.07 -8.97 -7.11
C THR A 848 -47.17 -7.92 -7.78
N LEU A 849 -46.37 -8.36 -8.75
CA LEU A 849 -45.46 -7.51 -9.52
C LEU A 849 -46.18 -6.88 -10.71
N SER A 850 -45.74 -5.68 -11.08
CA SER A 850 -46.38 -4.89 -12.15
C SER A 850 -46.14 -5.49 -13.54
N GLU A 851 -47.13 -5.42 -14.44
CA GLU A 851 -46.99 -5.86 -15.83
C GLU A 851 -45.81 -5.17 -16.56
N GLU A 852 -45.53 -3.91 -16.23
CA GLU A 852 -44.39 -3.16 -16.77
C GLU A 852 -43.03 -3.80 -16.43
N MET A 853 -42.95 -4.65 -15.39
CA MET A 853 -41.74 -5.42 -15.08
C MET A 853 -41.51 -6.57 -16.07
N ILE A 854 -42.53 -7.08 -16.75
CA ILE A 854 -42.39 -8.12 -17.79
C ILE A 854 -41.59 -7.59 -18.98
N ARG A 855 -41.76 -6.30 -19.32
CA ARG A 855 -41.05 -5.59 -20.39
C ARG A 855 -40.05 -4.54 -19.85
N PHE A 856 -39.52 -4.77 -18.64
CA PHE A 856 -38.71 -3.81 -17.91
C PHE A 856 -37.60 -3.17 -18.76
N SER A 857 -36.74 -4.00 -19.36
CA SER A 857 -35.55 -3.53 -20.11
C SER A 857 -35.91 -2.73 -21.35
N GLU A 858 -37.02 -3.06 -22.01
CA GLU A 858 -37.54 -2.33 -23.18
C GLU A 858 -38.04 -0.94 -22.76
N ILE A 859 -38.91 -0.87 -21.75
CA ILE A 859 -39.49 0.38 -21.23
C ILE A 859 -38.38 1.27 -20.66
N ALA A 860 -37.40 0.68 -19.96
CA ALA A 860 -36.25 1.39 -19.41
C ALA A 860 -35.37 2.01 -20.52
N ARG A 861 -35.17 1.29 -21.64
CA ARG A 861 -34.45 1.78 -22.82
C ARG A 861 -35.22 2.89 -23.53
N MET A 862 -36.53 2.72 -23.75
CA MET A 862 -37.38 3.76 -24.35
C MET A 862 -37.32 5.06 -23.54
N LYS A 863 -37.46 4.95 -22.21
CA LYS A 863 -37.30 6.08 -21.29
C LYS A 863 -35.91 6.72 -21.39
N ARG A 864 -34.82 5.94 -21.44
CA ARG A 864 -33.48 6.53 -21.64
C ARG A 864 -33.40 7.36 -22.93
N ILE A 865 -33.94 6.86 -24.05
CA ILE A 865 -33.96 7.58 -25.32
C ILE A 865 -34.82 8.86 -25.23
N GLU A 866 -36.00 8.80 -24.64
CA GLU A 866 -36.88 9.96 -24.38
C GLU A 866 -36.14 11.05 -23.57
N PHE A 867 -35.41 10.65 -22.52
CA PHE A 867 -34.64 11.57 -21.71
C PHE A 867 -33.50 12.24 -22.49
N ILE A 868 -32.78 11.49 -23.35
CA ILE A 868 -31.71 12.04 -24.20
C ILE A 868 -32.30 13.04 -25.21
N LYS A 869 -33.41 12.69 -25.87
CA LYS A 869 -34.10 13.59 -26.83
C LYS A 869 -34.52 14.90 -26.17
N ALA A 870 -35.24 14.84 -25.06
CA ALA A 870 -35.70 16.02 -24.35
C ALA A 870 -34.54 16.87 -23.78
N LYS A 871 -33.41 16.25 -23.36
CA LYS A 871 -32.27 16.98 -22.79
C LYS A 871 -31.29 17.57 -23.78
N LEU A 872 -30.92 16.83 -24.82
CA LEU A 872 -29.85 17.22 -25.73
C LEU A 872 -30.37 17.82 -27.05
N ILE A 873 -31.41 17.21 -27.63
CA ILE A 873 -31.93 17.56 -28.95
C ILE A 873 -32.98 18.67 -28.84
N GLU A 874 -34.10 18.38 -28.17
CA GLU A 874 -35.24 19.31 -28.08
C GLU A 874 -34.99 20.46 -27.09
N LYS A 875 -34.08 20.24 -26.12
CA LYS A 875 -33.76 21.17 -25.01
C LYS A 875 -35.02 21.61 -24.23
N THR A 876 -36.05 20.76 -24.21
CA THR A 876 -37.38 21.02 -23.63
C THR A 876 -37.43 20.72 -22.12
N PRO A 877 -38.35 21.35 -21.36
CA PRO A 877 -38.68 20.92 -20.01
C PRO A 877 -39.28 19.51 -20.08
N LEU A 878 -38.60 18.52 -19.52
CA LEU A 878 -39.19 17.19 -19.34
C LEU A 878 -40.47 17.29 -18.53
N GLY A 879 -41.50 16.58 -18.98
CA GLY A 879 -42.73 16.36 -18.24
C GLY A 879 -42.53 15.52 -16.98
N ILE A 880 -43.63 14.94 -16.49
CA ILE A 880 -43.64 14.22 -15.22
C ILE A 880 -42.86 12.91 -15.35
N TRP A 881 -41.62 12.85 -14.84
CA TRP A 881 -40.87 11.61 -14.86
C TRP A 881 -41.43 10.56 -13.89
N ARG A 882 -42.17 9.60 -14.42
CA ARG A 882 -42.74 8.47 -13.67
C ARG A 882 -41.76 7.28 -13.67
N PRO A 883 -41.36 6.74 -12.50
CA PRO A 883 -40.56 5.52 -12.44
C PRO A 883 -41.39 4.32 -12.92
N ILE A 884 -40.75 3.31 -13.52
CA ILE A 884 -41.42 2.04 -13.85
C ILE A 884 -41.86 1.40 -12.53
N PRO A 885 -43.16 1.14 -12.30
CA PRO A 885 -43.65 0.53 -11.06
C PRO A 885 -43.13 -0.91 -10.91
N VAL A 886 -42.79 -1.32 -9.69
CA VAL A 886 -42.34 -2.70 -9.40
C VAL A 886 -43.50 -3.60 -8.98
N THR A 887 -44.47 -3.08 -8.23
CA THR A 887 -45.67 -3.81 -7.77
C THR A 887 -46.93 -3.23 -8.40
N CYS A 888 -48.00 -4.02 -8.47
CA CYS A 888 -49.32 -3.55 -8.93
C CYS A 888 -49.81 -2.34 -8.12
N GLU A 889 -49.63 -2.36 -6.79
CA GLU A 889 -49.90 -1.22 -5.91
C GLU A 889 -49.14 0.06 -6.31
N GLU A 890 -47.86 -0.06 -6.73
CA GLU A 890 -47.09 1.09 -7.20
C GLU A 890 -47.63 1.61 -8.54
N ALA A 891 -48.16 0.73 -9.39
CA ALA A 891 -48.75 1.09 -10.68
C ALA A 891 -50.13 1.76 -10.51
N GLU A 892 -50.99 1.19 -9.67
CA GLU A 892 -52.29 1.75 -9.30
C GLU A 892 -52.14 3.10 -8.61
N LEU A 893 -51.22 3.23 -7.66
CA LEU A 893 -50.96 4.49 -6.99
C LEU A 893 -50.40 5.55 -7.97
N GLN A 894 -49.59 5.16 -8.97
CA GLN A 894 -49.20 6.06 -10.05
C GLN A 894 -50.37 6.43 -10.98
N LYS A 895 -51.30 5.51 -11.27
CA LYS A 895 -52.51 5.79 -12.06
C LYS A 895 -53.51 6.68 -11.28
N SER A 896 -53.53 6.58 -9.95
CA SER A 896 -54.42 7.34 -9.08
C SER A 896 -54.09 8.84 -9.01
N GLU A 897 -55.14 9.65 -8.91
CA GLU A 897 -55.02 11.12 -8.91
C GLU A 897 -54.43 11.69 -7.62
N SER A 898 -54.49 10.92 -6.53
CA SER A 898 -53.83 11.26 -5.27
C SER A 898 -52.30 11.38 -5.41
N SER A 899 -51.69 10.78 -6.44
CA SER A 899 -50.26 10.93 -6.76
C SER A 899 -49.91 12.23 -7.49
N LEU A 900 -50.90 12.97 -7.99
CA LEU A 900 -50.68 14.19 -8.76
C LEU A 900 -50.29 15.36 -7.86
N LYS A 901 -49.35 16.17 -8.35
CA LYS A 901 -48.98 17.46 -7.74
C LYS A 901 -50.05 18.51 -8.07
N LYS A 902 -50.20 19.51 -7.18
CA LYS A 902 -51.11 20.66 -7.36
C LYS A 902 -51.06 21.28 -8.77
N SER A 903 -49.86 21.48 -9.34
CA SER A 903 -49.68 22.05 -10.68
C SER A 903 -50.16 21.15 -11.82
N GLN A 904 -50.21 19.84 -11.62
CA GLN A 904 -50.65 18.85 -12.61
C GLN A 904 -52.18 18.77 -12.62
N ILE A 905 -52.80 18.78 -11.44
CA ILE A 905 -54.26 18.87 -11.28
C ILE A 905 -54.77 20.17 -11.92
N LEU A 906 -54.08 21.30 -11.67
CA LEU A 906 -54.35 22.57 -12.36
C LEU A 906 -54.23 22.47 -13.88
N SER A 907 -53.23 21.77 -14.41
CA SER A 907 -53.07 21.58 -15.86
C SER A 907 -54.21 20.76 -16.45
N ILE A 908 -54.70 19.73 -15.75
CA ILE A 908 -55.81 18.89 -16.19
C ILE A 908 -57.11 19.71 -16.15
N ILE A 909 -57.39 20.42 -15.04
CA ILE A 909 -58.55 21.31 -14.95
C ILE A 909 -58.53 22.32 -16.10
N ASN A 910 -57.43 23.03 -16.32
CA ASN A 910 -57.31 24.02 -17.38
C ASN A 910 -57.50 23.44 -18.80
N SER A 911 -57.26 22.14 -19.00
CA SER A 911 -57.55 21.46 -20.28
C SER A 911 -59.03 21.06 -20.44
N LEU A 912 -59.77 20.94 -19.32
CA LEU A 912 -61.20 20.60 -19.30
C LEU A 912 -62.11 21.84 -19.24
N THR A 913 -61.63 22.97 -18.68
CA THR A 913 -62.37 24.25 -18.62
C THR A 913 -62.92 24.71 -19.98
N PRO A 914 -62.24 24.54 -21.14
CA PRO A 914 -62.80 24.88 -22.44
C PRO A 914 -64.04 24.07 -22.84
N SER A 915 -64.25 22.88 -22.26
CA SER A 915 -65.42 22.04 -22.55
C SER A 915 -66.65 22.36 -21.68
N LEU A 916 -66.52 23.24 -20.69
CA LEU A 916 -67.61 23.71 -19.83
C LEU A 916 -68.39 24.86 -20.48
N GLY A 917 -69.68 24.98 -20.16
CA GLY A 917 -70.50 26.13 -20.51
C GLY A 917 -70.07 27.41 -19.78
N ASP A 918 -70.44 28.58 -20.31
CA ASP A 918 -69.91 29.87 -19.80
C ASP A 918 -70.34 30.19 -18.35
N LEU A 919 -71.50 29.69 -17.90
CA LEU A 919 -71.92 29.75 -16.50
C LEU A 919 -70.98 28.95 -15.59
N ASP A 920 -70.63 27.71 -15.95
CA ASP A 920 -69.75 26.86 -15.15
C ASP A 920 -68.29 27.34 -15.18
N ARG A 921 -67.81 27.83 -16.34
CA ARG A 921 -66.48 28.49 -16.43
C ARG A 921 -66.34 29.67 -15.46
N SER A 922 -67.44 30.34 -15.11
CA SER A 922 -67.41 31.44 -14.14
C SER A 922 -67.18 30.97 -12.69
N ARG A 923 -67.68 29.77 -12.33
CA ARG A 923 -67.53 29.17 -11.00
C ARG A 923 -66.09 28.76 -10.69
N PHE A 924 -65.34 28.30 -11.68
CA PHE A 924 -63.98 27.75 -11.51
C PHE A 924 -62.85 28.78 -11.74
N ARG A 925 -63.05 30.04 -11.31
CA ARG A 925 -61.98 31.07 -11.30
C ARG A 925 -61.11 30.98 -10.03
N GLY A 926 -59.87 31.48 -10.10
CA GLY A 926 -58.97 31.60 -8.94
C GLY A 926 -58.28 30.31 -8.46
N LEU A 927 -58.27 29.26 -9.29
CA LEU A 927 -57.79 27.91 -8.95
C LEU A 927 -56.34 27.86 -8.42
N SER A 928 -55.46 28.79 -8.84
CA SER A 928 -54.06 28.85 -8.41
C SER A 928 -53.89 28.90 -6.89
N ASN A 929 -54.86 29.47 -6.17
CA ASN A 929 -54.75 29.73 -4.73
C ASN A 929 -55.31 28.59 -3.85
N LYS A 930 -56.05 27.63 -4.43
CA LYS A 930 -56.72 26.55 -3.69
C LYS A 930 -55.76 25.46 -3.18
N SER A 931 -56.16 24.66 -2.19
CA SER A 931 -55.37 23.54 -1.66
C SER A 931 -55.19 22.41 -2.70
N ARG A 932 -54.37 21.39 -2.41
CA ARG A 932 -54.25 20.25 -3.35
C ARG A 932 -55.52 19.40 -3.32
N GLU A 933 -56.07 19.21 -2.12
CA GLU A 933 -57.31 18.49 -1.87
C GLU A 933 -58.48 19.18 -2.59
N ASP A 934 -58.68 20.50 -2.39
CA ASP A 934 -59.73 21.28 -3.06
C ASP A 934 -59.68 21.14 -4.60
N LEU A 935 -58.47 21.03 -5.17
CA LEU A 935 -58.28 20.92 -6.61
C LEU A 935 -58.57 19.51 -7.13
N VAL A 936 -58.43 18.46 -6.32
CA VAL A 936 -58.92 17.12 -6.67
C VAL A 936 -60.45 17.12 -6.67
N ASP A 937 -61.07 17.71 -5.65
CA ASP A 937 -62.54 17.78 -5.54
C ASP A 937 -63.15 18.56 -6.71
N ILE A 938 -62.55 19.70 -7.09
CA ILE A 938 -62.97 20.51 -8.25
C ILE A 938 -62.75 19.77 -9.57
N LEU A 939 -61.66 19.02 -9.73
CA LEU A 939 -61.44 18.21 -10.93
C LEU A 939 -62.54 17.15 -11.08
N GLN A 940 -63.00 16.57 -9.96
CA GLN A 940 -64.09 15.61 -9.98
C GLN A 940 -65.45 16.29 -10.24
N GLU A 941 -65.70 17.47 -9.66
CA GLU A 941 -66.90 18.28 -9.92
C GLU A 941 -67.01 18.65 -11.42
N ILE A 942 -65.93 19.11 -12.03
CA ILE A 942 -65.85 19.44 -13.47
C ILE A 942 -66.15 18.22 -14.34
N ARG A 943 -65.63 17.03 -13.98
CA ARG A 943 -65.94 15.79 -14.71
C ARG A 943 -67.39 15.37 -14.57
N ASN A 944 -67.99 15.53 -13.38
CA ASN A 944 -69.39 15.20 -13.16
C ASN A 944 -70.31 16.10 -14.01
N ILE A 945 -69.99 17.39 -14.14
CA ILE A 945 -70.69 18.33 -15.05
C ILE A 945 -70.55 17.88 -16.52
N LEU A 946 -69.33 17.57 -16.96
CA LEU A 946 -69.07 17.12 -18.33
C LEU A 946 -69.74 15.76 -18.65
N ALA A 947 -69.85 14.86 -17.67
CA ALA A 947 -70.56 13.60 -17.81
C ALA A 947 -72.08 13.81 -17.89
N GLY A 948 -72.66 14.70 -17.06
CA GLY A 948 -74.07 15.06 -17.14
C GLY A 948 -74.46 15.61 -18.52
N ASN A 949 -73.67 16.56 -19.04
CA ASN A 949 -73.87 17.15 -20.38
C ASN A 949 -73.76 16.13 -21.54
N SER A 950 -73.23 14.92 -21.30
CA SER A 950 -73.15 13.84 -22.30
C SER A 950 -74.36 12.89 -22.29
N ILE A 951 -75.20 12.94 -21.24
CA ILE A 951 -76.41 12.13 -21.11
C ILE A 951 -77.59 12.85 -21.79
N ASP A 952 -77.71 14.17 -21.62
CA ASP A 952 -78.74 15.01 -22.27
C ASP A 952 -78.63 15.06 -23.81
N ALA A 953 -77.52 14.58 -24.39
CA ALA A 953 -77.31 14.52 -25.83
C ALA A 953 -77.95 13.30 -26.53
N ASN A 954 -78.51 12.34 -25.77
CA ASN A 954 -79.18 11.15 -26.29
C ASN A 954 -80.72 11.18 -26.15
N GLU A 955 -81.30 12.28 -25.66
CA GLU A 955 -82.77 12.52 -25.67
C GLU A 955 -83.13 13.76 -26.50
N VAL A 956 -82.85 13.71 -27.82
CA VAL A 956 -83.44 14.58 -28.86
C VAL A 956 -83.74 13.77 -30.11
#